data_AF-A0A7W1ZRQ4-F1
#
_entry.id   AF-A0A7W1ZRQ4-F1
#
_cell.length_a   1.000
_cell.length_b   1.000
_cell.length_c   1.000
_cell.angle_alpha   90.00
_cell.angle_beta   90.00
_cell.angle_gamma   90.00
#
_symmetry.space_group_name_H-M   'P 1'
#
loop_
_entity.id
_entity.type
_entity.pdbx_description
1 polymer ?
#
loop_
_entity_poly.entity_id
_entity_poly.type
_entity_poly.pdbx_seq_one_letter_code
_entity_poly.pdbx_strand_id
1 'polypeptide(L)'
;MPGGTGYQPVAAGNLPAAPGATYSRRNLPHFEKPWAIYAVHFCAFGNRHLSEAARDIAFDCILNWREKRFRLTAACVMPDHVHLILQPGIKEMAQDGNPVFWPLSEILHSIKSFSANEINKVEKKSGPVWQEERFDRYVRSDKDLEEKFQYVCGNPWAAGIVDQTQPYRWLWTQDIEAAQPYVAPATLPYGKAAGQVARQNGLVARSTQTNSRQIAGEFAFKLYDTYGFPLDLTELMARERGLTVDVEGFNRLMEEQRTRARAAQKKEIVSVSNIDTSNPTSFVGFEKLSVQATVQEVVTVKDKVAVIFDVSPFYAEMGGQVGDTGELIGGGQIWYVVNTQKVGNTFLHFISEKEAPAVGSEVTLTVEAGRRNAIQRHHTVTHLLHWALHEVVSKEATQKGSAVGPDKLTFDFNSAPLTVEQVSAIEQLVNERILENASVSWTEVPYADIKGRKDIMQFFGEKYGDKVRVVQIGGGAGELNGYSMELCGGTHTRATGEIGLFRILGESAIAAGVRRIEAVAGLQAYEKSIQERELITSVAGKINSPIGEVEKKIEALLVQQKELEKQLKALQQKQAAGRAKELVASAQEINAIPAIIENLGETDGDTLQIIADALKSQFKGVIVLGGSASGAVALIAAVTPDFTAKVQAGKIIQGIAPIVGGKGGGKPDNARGGGKDASKLDEALAKAKSLLG
;
A
#
# COMPACT_ATOMS: atom_id res chain seq x y z
N MET A 1 41.98 8.68 0.68
CA MET A 1 41.57 7.59 1.59
C MET A 1 40.06 7.44 1.51
N PRO A 2 39.54 6.21 1.62
CA PRO A 2 38.55 5.65 0.71
C PRO A 2 37.17 5.46 1.36
N GLY A 3 36.14 5.41 0.53
CA GLY A 3 34.76 5.07 0.93
C GLY A 3 34.08 4.25 -0.15
N GLY A 4 34.81 3.28 -0.72
CA GLY A 4 34.22 2.23 -1.55
C GLY A 4 33.99 1.02 -0.65
N THR A 5 32.72 0.66 -0.42
CA THR A 5 32.37 -0.66 0.11
C THR A 5 32.62 -1.68 -0.99
N GLY A 6 33.88 -2.08 -1.14
CA GLY A 6 34.27 -3.18 -2.00
C GLY A 6 33.69 -4.48 -1.46
N TYR A 7 32.67 -4.98 -2.14
CA TYR A 7 32.59 -6.40 -2.47
C TYR A 7 32.30 -6.48 -3.97
N GLN A 8 33.15 -7.22 -4.67
CA GLN A 8 33.03 -7.48 -6.09
C GLN A 8 31.76 -8.29 -6.37
N PRO A 9 31.10 -8.09 -7.53
CA PRO A 9 30.08 -8.99 -8.01
C PRO A 9 30.68 -10.40 -8.09
N VAL A 10 29.90 -11.40 -7.67
CA VAL A 10 30.20 -12.80 -7.95
C VAL A 10 30.43 -12.93 -9.45
N ALA A 11 31.61 -13.43 -9.83
CA ALA A 11 31.98 -13.68 -11.21
C ALA A 11 30.92 -14.60 -11.84
N ALA A 12 30.26 -14.10 -12.89
CA ALA A 12 29.45 -14.95 -13.76
C ALA A 12 30.38 -15.97 -14.42
N GLY A 13 30.20 -17.25 -14.07
CA GLY A 13 30.64 -18.34 -14.92
C GLY A 13 29.89 -18.26 -16.24
N ASN A 14 30.53 -17.64 -17.23
CA ASN A 14 30.30 -17.69 -18.68
C ASN A 14 28.85 -17.82 -19.16
N LEU A 15 28.16 -16.69 -19.29
CA LEU A 15 27.20 -16.46 -20.38
C LEU A 15 27.59 -15.15 -21.08
N PRO A 16 27.67 -15.13 -22.42
CA PRO A 16 28.21 -13.99 -23.16
C PRO A 16 27.37 -12.74 -22.92
N ALA A 17 28.07 -11.62 -22.71
CA ALA A 17 27.47 -10.30 -22.58
C ALA A 17 26.58 -10.00 -23.80
N ALA A 18 25.33 -9.63 -23.57
CA ALA A 18 24.47 -9.09 -24.61
C ALA A 18 25.16 -7.82 -25.18
N PRO A 19 25.43 -7.75 -26.49
CA PRO A 19 26.13 -6.62 -27.08
C PRO A 19 25.23 -5.37 -27.03
N GLY A 20 25.68 -4.32 -26.35
CA GLY A 20 25.06 -2.99 -26.40
C GLY A 20 24.93 -2.22 -25.08
N ALA A 21 25.13 -2.84 -23.93
CA ALA A 21 24.94 -2.14 -22.65
C ALA A 21 26.16 -1.29 -22.27
N THR A 22 26.07 0.03 -22.48
CA THR A 22 27.00 1.02 -21.93
C THR A 22 26.46 1.54 -20.59
N TYR A 23 27.22 1.35 -19.50
CA TYR A 23 26.84 1.78 -18.15
C TYR A 23 27.57 3.07 -17.76
N SER A 24 26.82 4.14 -17.55
CA SER A 24 27.33 5.44 -17.06
C SER A 24 27.40 5.47 -15.53
N ARG A 25 28.62 5.56 -14.99
CA ARG A 25 28.90 5.78 -13.55
C ARG A 25 28.63 7.24 -13.18
N ARG A 26 27.47 7.57 -12.58
CA ARG A 26 27.35 8.76 -11.70
C ARG A 26 26.14 8.86 -10.76
N ASN A 27 25.13 7.99 -10.84
CA ASN A 27 24.09 7.86 -9.81
C ASN A 27 23.96 6.37 -9.45
N LEU A 28 23.77 6.07 -8.16
CA LEU A 28 23.62 4.70 -7.64
C LEU A 28 22.58 3.90 -8.45
N PRO A 29 22.76 2.58 -8.66
CA PRO A 29 21.96 1.81 -9.60
C PRO A 29 20.56 1.59 -9.03
N HIS A 30 19.61 2.44 -9.43
CA HIS A 30 18.19 2.14 -9.25
C HIS A 30 17.83 1.06 -10.27
N PHE A 31 17.47 -0.13 -9.78
CA PHE A 31 16.85 -1.16 -10.61
C PHE A 31 15.42 -0.67 -10.96
N GLU A 32 15.30 0.16 -11.99
CA GLU A 32 14.03 0.65 -12.50
C GLU A 32 13.40 -0.44 -13.39
N LYS A 33 12.26 -1.00 -12.95
CA LYS A 33 11.40 -1.83 -13.81
C LYS A 33 10.55 -0.90 -14.70
N PRO A 34 10.64 -0.97 -16.04
CA PRO A 34 10.01 -0.02 -16.95
C PRO A 34 8.46 0.00 -16.90
N TRP A 35 7.84 -1.15 -16.58
CA TRP A 35 6.37 -1.35 -16.57
C TRP A 35 5.74 -1.30 -15.18
N ALA A 36 6.54 -1.03 -14.15
CA ALA A 36 6.15 -1.10 -12.76
C ALA A 36 5.31 0.10 -12.30
N ILE A 37 4.43 -0.09 -11.31
CA ILE A 37 3.76 1.00 -10.61
C ILE A 37 4.66 1.47 -9.46
N TYR A 38 4.88 2.77 -9.36
CA TYR A 38 5.71 3.40 -8.34
C TYR A 38 4.88 4.31 -7.45
N ALA A 39 5.04 4.15 -6.14
CA ALA A 39 4.71 5.19 -5.18
C ALA A 39 5.94 6.10 -5.03
N VAL A 40 5.81 7.35 -5.45
CA VAL A 40 6.88 8.35 -5.45
C VAL A 40 6.56 9.46 -4.46
N HIS A 41 7.59 9.88 -3.75
CA HIS A 41 7.57 11.00 -2.84
C HIS A 41 8.79 11.90 -3.05
N PHE A 42 8.57 13.22 -3.13
CA PHE A 42 9.66 14.19 -3.12
C PHE A 42 9.27 15.46 -2.36
N CYS A 43 10.25 16.02 -1.65
CA CYS A 43 10.07 17.18 -0.79
C CYS A 43 10.53 18.48 -1.47
N ALA A 44 9.96 19.60 -1.01
CA ALA A 44 10.49 20.92 -1.29
C ALA A 44 11.87 21.10 -0.62
N PHE A 45 12.75 21.87 -1.27
CA PHE A 45 14.10 22.12 -0.81
C PHE A 45 14.09 23.06 0.41
N GLY A 46 14.83 22.71 1.47
CA GLY A 46 15.11 23.58 2.62
C GLY A 46 13.89 24.04 3.44
N ASN A 47 13.07 23.10 3.95
CA ASN A 47 11.84 23.37 4.72
C ASN A 47 10.87 24.38 4.07
N ARG A 48 10.98 24.57 2.76
CA ARG A 48 10.16 25.50 1.99
C ARG A 48 8.71 25.02 1.96
N HIS A 49 7.79 25.90 2.32
CA HIS A 49 6.36 25.69 2.11
C HIS A 49 5.93 26.39 0.81
N LEU A 50 5.34 25.62 -0.09
CA LEU A 50 4.75 26.03 -1.36
C LEU A 50 3.53 26.91 -1.08
N SER A 51 3.49 28.08 -1.73
CA SER A 51 2.28 28.90 -1.80
C SER A 51 1.15 28.16 -2.54
N GLU A 52 -0.09 28.62 -2.42
CA GLU A 52 -1.21 28.05 -3.20
C GLU A 52 -0.94 28.10 -4.71
N ALA A 53 -0.39 29.21 -5.20
CA ALA A 53 0.02 29.35 -6.59
C ALA A 53 1.14 28.36 -6.97
N ALA A 54 2.08 28.08 -6.06
CA ALA A 54 3.12 27.09 -6.31
C ALA A 54 2.57 25.64 -6.33
N ARG A 55 1.59 25.35 -5.48
CA ARG A 55 0.88 24.06 -5.49
C ARG A 55 0.03 23.87 -6.74
N ASP A 56 -0.62 24.94 -7.22
CA ASP A 56 -1.33 24.94 -8.51
C ASP A 56 -0.38 24.56 -9.65
N ILE A 57 0.79 25.20 -9.72
CA ILE A 57 1.80 24.93 -10.76
C ILE A 57 2.30 23.48 -10.70
N ALA A 58 2.60 22.97 -9.50
CA ALA A 58 3.06 21.59 -9.34
C ALA A 58 1.97 20.59 -9.77
N PHE A 59 0.72 20.82 -9.34
CA PHE A 59 -0.43 19.98 -9.64
C PHE A 59 -0.76 19.97 -11.14
N ASP A 60 -0.85 21.14 -11.77
CA ASP A 60 -1.08 21.28 -13.21
C ASP A 60 0.05 20.62 -14.04
N CYS A 61 1.30 20.76 -13.59
CA CYS A 61 2.43 20.11 -14.23
C CYS A 61 2.32 18.58 -14.20
N ILE A 62 1.92 18.00 -13.06
CA ILE A 62 1.70 16.56 -12.92
C ILE A 62 0.58 16.10 -13.85
N LEU A 63 -0.57 16.78 -13.80
CA LEU A 63 -1.73 16.39 -14.59
C LEU A 63 -1.47 16.51 -16.09
N ASN A 64 -0.80 17.55 -16.57
CA ASN A 64 -0.52 17.73 -17.99
C ASN A 64 0.31 16.56 -18.59
N TRP A 65 1.09 15.84 -17.78
CA TRP A 65 2.01 14.80 -18.23
C TRP A 65 1.50 13.37 -18.01
N ARG A 66 0.35 13.25 -17.33
CA ARG A 66 -0.25 12.01 -16.78
C ARG A 66 -0.72 10.96 -17.78
N GLU A 67 -0.72 11.28 -19.07
CA GLU A 67 -0.98 10.33 -20.17
C GLU A 67 0.04 10.52 -21.31
N LYS A 68 1.02 11.41 -21.13
CA LYS A 68 2.08 11.70 -22.12
C LYS A 68 3.37 10.97 -21.80
N ARG A 69 3.69 10.80 -20.51
CA ARG A 69 4.96 10.19 -20.06
C ARG A 69 4.79 9.07 -19.04
N PHE A 70 3.69 9.07 -18.31
CA PHE A 70 3.30 8.06 -17.34
C PHE A 70 1.78 7.95 -17.38
N ARG A 71 1.22 6.90 -16.79
CA ARG A 71 -0.19 6.81 -16.36
C ARG A 71 -0.24 7.12 -14.87
N LEU A 72 -1.21 7.92 -14.45
CA LEU A 72 -1.34 8.36 -13.06
C LEU A 72 -2.52 7.66 -12.38
N THR A 73 -2.28 7.12 -11.18
CA THR A 73 -3.32 6.50 -10.34
C THR A 73 -3.82 7.48 -9.28
N ALA A 74 -2.89 8.18 -8.61
CA ALA A 74 -3.22 9.21 -7.63
C ALA A 74 -2.11 10.27 -7.54
N ALA A 75 -2.47 11.51 -7.23
CA ALA A 75 -1.52 12.58 -6.93
C ALA A 75 -2.03 13.47 -5.80
N CYS A 76 -1.15 13.85 -4.89
CA CYS A 76 -1.44 14.78 -3.81
C CYS A 76 -0.28 15.76 -3.63
N VAL A 77 -0.54 17.06 -3.79
CA VAL A 77 0.46 18.12 -3.57
C VAL A 77 0.22 18.75 -2.20
N MET A 78 1.15 18.51 -1.29
CA MET A 78 1.17 19.03 0.07
C MET A 78 1.92 20.37 0.12
N PRO A 79 1.80 21.16 1.20
CA PRO A 79 2.55 22.41 1.35
C PRO A 79 4.06 22.24 1.24
N ASP A 80 4.63 21.11 1.61
CA ASP A 80 6.08 20.90 1.71
C ASP A 80 6.58 19.69 0.90
N HIS A 81 5.69 18.87 0.32
CA HIS A 81 6.05 17.69 -0.46
C HIS A 81 4.97 17.28 -1.46
N VAL A 82 5.28 16.30 -2.30
CA VAL A 82 4.35 15.72 -3.29
C VAL A 82 4.35 14.20 -3.18
N HIS A 83 3.16 13.61 -3.23
CA HIS A 83 2.95 12.18 -3.40
C HIS A 83 2.36 11.86 -4.77
N LEU A 84 2.88 10.82 -5.43
CA LEU A 84 2.40 10.31 -6.70
C LEU A 84 2.33 8.79 -6.66
N ILE A 85 1.30 8.22 -7.28
CA ILE A 85 1.27 6.82 -7.68
C ILE A 85 1.15 6.79 -9.20
N LEU A 86 2.21 6.32 -9.86
CA LEU A 86 2.30 6.37 -11.32
C LEU A 86 2.92 5.10 -11.92
N GLN A 87 2.59 4.83 -13.17
CA GLN A 87 3.23 3.81 -14.00
C GLN A 87 3.92 4.50 -15.19
N PRO A 88 5.21 4.27 -15.47
CA PRO A 88 5.85 4.86 -16.64
C PRO A 88 5.15 4.48 -17.94
N GLY A 89 5.03 5.44 -18.85
CA GLY A 89 4.41 5.27 -20.16
C GLY A 89 5.45 4.91 -21.23
N ILE A 90 4.98 4.52 -22.41
CA ILE A 90 5.86 4.21 -23.54
C ILE A 90 6.40 5.52 -24.12
N LYS A 91 7.73 5.64 -24.19
CA LYS A 91 8.45 6.78 -24.78
C LYS A 91 8.59 6.62 -26.28
N GLU A 92 9.02 5.45 -26.72
CA GLU A 92 9.20 5.10 -28.13
C GLU A 92 9.13 3.57 -28.31
N MET A 93 9.01 3.12 -29.55
CA MET A 93 9.17 1.71 -29.90
C MET A 93 10.60 1.50 -30.39
N ALA A 94 11.32 0.54 -29.81
CA ALA A 94 12.64 0.16 -30.28
C ALA A 94 12.54 -0.51 -31.67
N GLN A 95 13.68 -0.58 -32.37
CA GLN A 95 13.76 -1.13 -33.74
C GLN A 95 13.35 -2.61 -33.82
N ASP A 96 13.39 -3.33 -32.71
CA ASP A 96 12.96 -4.72 -32.56
C ASP A 96 11.47 -4.87 -32.20
N GLY A 97 10.72 -3.76 -32.13
CA GLY A 97 9.31 -3.73 -31.79
C GLY A 97 9.00 -3.69 -30.28
N ASN A 98 10.01 -3.70 -29.41
CA ASN A 98 9.80 -3.65 -27.97
C ASN A 98 9.51 -2.22 -27.49
N PRO A 99 8.55 -2.02 -26.55
CA PRO A 99 8.27 -0.69 -26.01
C PRO A 99 9.39 -0.23 -25.07
N VAL A 100 9.96 0.94 -25.37
CA VAL A 100 10.89 1.65 -24.48
C VAL A 100 10.08 2.60 -23.62
N PHE A 101 10.07 2.39 -22.30
CA PHE A 101 9.32 3.24 -21.38
C PHE A 101 10.13 4.48 -20.98
N TRP A 102 9.44 5.53 -20.57
CA TRP A 102 10.07 6.68 -19.94
C TRP A 102 10.80 6.25 -18.65
N PRO A 103 12.09 6.55 -18.49
CA PRO A 103 12.77 6.30 -17.22
C PRO A 103 12.10 7.09 -16.09
N LEU A 104 11.98 6.50 -14.91
CA LEU A 104 11.43 7.20 -13.74
C LEU A 104 12.28 8.44 -13.44
N SER A 105 13.59 8.33 -13.70
CA SER A 105 14.51 9.46 -13.65
C SER A 105 14.13 10.66 -14.49
N GLU A 106 13.77 10.44 -15.76
CA GLU A 106 13.37 11.50 -16.68
C GLU A 106 11.99 12.05 -16.33
N ILE A 107 11.05 11.20 -15.91
CA ILE A 107 9.70 11.62 -15.47
C ILE A 107 9.83 12.62 -14.32
N LEU A 108 10.53 12.24 -13.26
CA LEU A 108 10.66 13.06 -12.06
C LEU A 108 11.52 14.29 -12.29
N HIS A 109 12.62 14.17 -13.05
CA HIS A 109 13.41 15.33 -13.44
C HIS A 109 12.54 16.39 -14.10
N SER A 110 11.66 15.96 -14.98
CA SER A 110 10.91 16.90 -15.78
C SER A 110 9.75 17.55 -15.02
N ILE A 111 9.06 16.81 -14.14
CA ILE A 111 8.09 17.40 -13.20
C ILE A 111 8.80 18.42 -12.31
N LYS A 112 9.92 18.03 -11.68
CA LYS A 112 10.67 18.88 -10.74
C LYS A 112 11.25 20.12 -11.44
N SER A 113 11.92 19.96 -12.58
CA SER A 113 12.58 21.06 -13.29
C SER A 113 11.57 22.06 -13.84
N PHE A 114 10.51 21.58 -14.49
CA PHE A 114 9.49 22.45 -15.05
C PHE A 114 8.76 23.24 -13.96
N SER A 115 8.22 22.55 -12.95
CA SER A 115 7.51 23.21 -11.85
C SER A 115 8.43 24.14 -11.05
N ALA A 116 9.70 23.79 -10.83
CA ALA A 116 10.63 24.67 -10.13
C ALA A 116 10.84 26.00 -10.85
N ASN A 117 11.02 25.95 -12.18
CA ASN A 117 11.21 27.16 -12.99
C ASN A 117 9.98 28.06 -12.95
N GLU A 118 8.79 27.49 -13.09
CA GLU A 118 7.54 28.25 -13.07
C GLU A 118 7.21 28.81 -11.68
N ILE A 119 7.41 28.01 -10.62
CA ILE A 119 7.24 28.46 -9.23
C ILE A 119 8.17 29.63 -8.94
N ASN A 120 9.44 29.56 -9.36
CA ASN A 120 10.40 30.62 -9.17
C ASN A 120 10.05 31.90 -9.95
N LYS A 121 9.51 31.79 -11.16
CA LYS A 121 9.01 32.95 -11.92
C LYS A 121 7.85 33.64 -11.20
N VAL A 122 6.85 32.86 -10.76
CA VAL A 122 5.65 33.39 -10.09
C VAL A 122 5.99 33.98 -8.71
N GLU A 123 6.85 33.31 -7.95
CA GLU A 123 7.28 33.78 -6.64
C GLU A 123 8.41 34.83 -6.69
N LYS A 124 8.91 35.18 -7.89
CA LYS A 124 10.06 36.07 -8.10
C LYS A 124 11.29 35.67 -7.29
N LYS A 125 11.59 34.37 -7.24
CA LYS A 125 12.73 33.77 -6.54
C LYS A 125 13.67 33.07 -7.53
N SER A 126 14.88 32.75 -7.07
CA SER A 126 15.84 31.91 -7.78
C SER A 126 16.36 30.82 -6.84
N GLY A 127 16.71 29.64 -7.38
CA GLY A 127 17.25 28.52 -6.61
C GLY A 127 16.37 27.27 -6.63
N PRO A 128 16.81 26.17 -6.01
CA PRO A 128 16.08 24.91 -6.01
C PRO A 128 14.73 25.02 -5.30
N VAL A 129 13.68 24.48 -5.93
CA VAL A 129 12.35 24.32 -5.30
C VAL A 129 12.19 22.94 -4.68
N TRP A 130 12.76 21.91 -5.30
CA TRP A 130 12.65 20.52 -4.90
C TRP A 130 14.01 19.97 -4.47
N GLN A 131 14.01 19.01 -3.55
CA GLN A 131 15.22 18.25 -3.24
C GLN A 131 15.66 17.39 -4.45
N GLU A 132 16.98 17.20 -4.59
CA GLU A 132 17.54 16.30 -5.60
C GLU A 132 17.13 14.85 -5.32
N GLU A 133 17.24 14.43 -4.05
CA GLU A 133 16.81 13.12 -3.58
C GLU A 133 15.30 12.92 -3.79
N ARG A 134 14.94 11.66 -4.04
CA ARG A 134 13.58 11.21 -4.22
C ARG A 134 13.45 9.85 -3.56
N PHE A 135 12.29 9.61 -2.98
CA PHE A 135 11.97 8.30 -2.44
C PHE A 135 10.94 7.68 -3.38
N ASP A 136 11.39 6.68 -4.11
CA ASP A 136 10.54 5.86 -4.96
C ASP A 136 10.53 4.41 -4.46
N ARG A 137 9.33 3.82 -4.44
CA ARG A 137 9.14 2.42 -4.08
C ARG A 137 8.23 1.77 -5.12
N TYR A 138 8.71 0.68 -5.71
CA TYR A 138 7.87 -0.18 -6.52
C TYR A 138 6.75 -0.79 -5.67
N VAL A 139 5.52 -0.69 -6.15
CA VAL A 139 4.32 -1.30 -5.57
C VAL A 139 4.36 -2.80 -5.86
N ARG A 140 4.32 -3.63 -4.81
CA ARG A 140 4.64 -5.05 -4.92
C ARG A 140 3.41 -5.97 -5.03
N SER A 141 2.23 -5.44 -4.78
CA SER A 141 0.94 -6.14 -4.86
C SER A 141 -0.22 -5.15 -4.90
N ASP A 142 -1.42 -5.62 -5.24
CA ASP A 142 -2.64 -4.78 -5.20
C ASP A 142 -2.97 -4.27 -3.79
N LYS A 143 -2.60 -5.02 -2.75
CA LYS A 143 -2.73 -4.55 -1.36
C LYS A 143 -1.76 -3.41 -1.04
N ASP A 144 -0.50 -3.52 -1.46
CA ASP A 144 0.47 -2.42 -1.34
C ASP A 144 0.00 -1.20 -2.16
N LEU A 145 -0.65 -1.42 -3.31
CA LEU A 145 -1.26 -0.35 -4.10
C LEU A 145 -2.37 0.36 -3.32
N GLU A 146 -3.32 -0.41 -2.78
CA GLU A 146 -4.46 0.11 -2.01
C GLU A 146 -4.00 0.86 -0.75
N GLU A 147 -3.06 0.31 0.01
CA GLU A 147 -2.48 0.98 1.19
C GLU A 147 -1.82 2.32 0.83
N LYS A 148 -1.07 2.36 -0.28
CA LYS A 148 -0.47 3.61 -0.77
C LYS A 148 -1.52 4.57 -1.28
N PHE A 149 -2.54 4.09 -1.97
CA PHE A 149 -3.63 4.90 -2.49
C PHE A 149 -4.39 5.59 -1.35
N GLN A 150 -4.78 4.83 -0.32
CA GLN A 150 -5.43 5.35 0.88
C GLN A 150 -4.54 6.33 1.63
N TYR A 151 -3.24 6.04 1.76
CA TYR A 151 -2.28 6.96 2.37
C TYR A 151 -2.18 8.29 1.60
N VAL A 152 -2.03 8.25 0.27
CA VAL A 152 -1.92 9.46 -0.57
C VAL A 152 -3.21 10.29 -0.51
N CYS A 153 -4.37 9.64 -0.57
CA CYS A 153 -5.66 10.32 -0.49
C CYS A 153 -5.89 10.90 0.90
N GLY A 154 -5.63 10.14 1.97
CA GLY A 154 -5.90 10.54 3.35
C GLY A 154 -4.95 11.61 3.92
N ASN A 155 -3.78 11.82 3.30
CA ASN A 155 -2.70 12.63 3.87
C ASN A 155 -3.10 14.07 4.24
N PRO A 156 -3.81 14.85 3.39
CA PRO A 156 -4.18 16.23 3.72
C PRO A 156 -5.00 16.37 5.02
N TRP A 157 -5.89 15.40 5.28
CA TRP A 157 -6.73 15.37 6.47
C TRP A 157 -6.00 14.82 7.69
N ALA A 158 -5.17 13.77 7.50
CA ALA A 158 -4.34 13.22 8.58
C ALA A 158 -3.31 14.25 9.09
N ALA A 159 -2.76 15.07 8.20
CA ALA A 159 -1.83 16.16 8.53
C ALA A 159 -2.54 17.42 9.09
N GLY A 160 -3.87 17.44 9.17
CA GLY A 160 -4.65 18.56 9.69
C GLY A 160 -4.58 19.83 8.82
N ILE A 161 -4.24 19.70 7.53
CA ILE A 161 -4.14 20.83 6.60
C ILE A 161 -5.53 21.36 6.25
N VAL A 162 -6.49 20.44 6.13
CA VAL A 162 -7.89 20.74 5.84
C VAL A 162 -8.78 19.95 6.79
N ASP A 163 -9.89 20.55 7.20
CA ASP A 163 -10.90 19.89 8.02
C ASP A 163 -11.44 18.63 7.31
N GLN A 164 -11.76 17.58 8.06
CA GLN A 164 -12.26 16.30 7.52
C GLN A 164 -13.51 16.43 6.63
N THR A 165 -14.18 17.58 6.68
CA THR A 165 -15.41 17.87 5.96
C THR A 165 -15.21 18.68 4.68
N GLN A 166 -13.99 19.17 4.43
CA GLN A 166 -13.68 20.02 3.28
C GLN A 166 -12.84 19.25 2.25
N PRO A 167 -13.14 19.40 0.94
CA PRO A 167 -12.35 18.78 -0.12
C PRO A 167 -10.96 19.42 -0.19
N TYR A 168 -9.95 18.60 -0.51
CA TYR A 168 -8.59 19.11 -0.73
C TYR A 168 -8.35 19.38 -2.22
N ARG A 169 -8.08 20.65 -2.55
CA ARG A 169 -7.96 21.13 -3.93
C ARG A 169 -6.88 20.44 -4.77
N TRP A 170 -5.76 20.06 -4.15
CA TRP A 170 -4.61 19.48 -4.84
C TRP A 170 -4.51 17.95 -4.67
N LEU A 171 -5.66 17.30 -4.55
CA LEU A 171 -5.80 15.84 -4.61
C LEU A 171 -6.44 15.44 -5.95
N TRP A 172 -5.84 14.47 -6.62
CA TRP A 172 -6.34 13.89 -7.85
C TRP A 172 -6.39 12.36 -7.75
N THR A 173 -7.47 11.78 -8.24
CA THR A 173 -7.64 10.35 -8.48
C THR A 173 -8.37 10.15 -9.80
N GLN A 174 -8.33 8.94 -10.34
CA GLN A 174 -9.08 8.58 -11.55
C GLN A 174 -10.60 8.78 -11.37
N ASP A 175 -11.13 8.56 -10.17
CA ASP A 175 -12.56 8.80 -9.86
C ASP A 175 -12.92 10.29 -9.85
N ILE A 176 -12.03 11.13 -9.31
CA ILE A 176 -12.20 12.60 -9.33
C ILE A 176 -12.20 13.09 -10.79
N GLU A 177 -11.28 12.59 -11.61
CA GLU A 177 -11.20 12.92 -13.03
C GLU A 177 -12.43 12.44 -13.82
N ALA A 178 -12.93 11.23 -13.53
CA ALA A 178 -14.13 10.71 -14.17
C ALA A 178 -15.37 11.55 -13.83
N ALA A 179 -15.44 12.07 -12.60
CA ALA A 179 -16.50 12.99 -12.18
C ALA A 179 -16.32 14.40 -12.78
N GLN A 180 -15.09 14.90 -12.86
CA GLN A 180 -14.73 16.24 -13.33
C GLN A 180 -13.43 16.19 -14.15
N PRO A 181 -13.52 16.02 -15.48
CA PRO A 181 -12.36 15.90 -16.35
C PRO A 181 -11.48 17.16 -16.30
N TYR A 182 -10.19 16.98 -16.04
CA TYR A 182 -9.22 18.06 -16.07
C TYR A 182 -8.94 18.47 -17.51
N VAL A 183 -9.32 19.71 -17.84
CA VAL A 183 -8.96 20.37 -19.09
C VAL A 183 -7.63 21.10 -18.88
N ALA A 184 -6.56 20.58 -19.51
CA ALA A 184 -5.26 21.23 -19.47
C ALA A 184 -5.35 22.66 -20.02
N PRO A 185 -4.72 23.64 -19.36
CA PRO A 185 -4.63 24.99 -19.90
C PRO A 185 -3.97 24.96 -21.30
N ALA A 186 -4.53 25.69 -22.27
CA ALA A 186 -4.02 25.76 -23.65
C ALA A 186 -2.53 26.18 -23.73
N THR A 187 -2.10 26.95 -22.73
CA THR A 187 -0.70 27.19 -22.36
C THR A 187 -0.66 27.15 -20.84
N LEU A 188 0.25 26.37 -20.24
CA LEU A 188 0.50 26.45 -18.80
C LEU A 188 0.71 27.94 -18.44
N PRO A 189 -0.11 28.54 -17.54
CA PRO A 189 -0.03 29.97 -17.25
C PRO A 189 1.36 30.24 -16.64
N TYR A 190 2.13 31.24 -17.06
CA TYR A 190 1.69 32.62 -17.24
C TYR A 190 2.39 33.38 -18.38
N GLY A 191 1.56 33.94 -19.26
CA GLY A 191 1.71 35.31 -19.73
C GLY A 191 0.60 36.17 -19.10
N LYS A 192 0.92 36.80 -17.95
CA LYS A 192 0.14 37.82 -17.19
C LYS A 192 -0.94 37.33 -16.20
N ALA A 193 -0.57 37.47 -14.92
CA ALA A 193 -1.33 37.89 -13.73
C ALA A 193 -2.65 37.19 -13.32
N ALA A 194 -2.68 36.85 -12.03
CA ALA A 194 -3.81 36.38 -11.23
C ALA A 194 -5.19 36.96 -11.61
N GLY A 195 -6.17 36.07 -11.75
CA GLY A 195 -7.58 36.42 -11.85
C GLY A 195 -8.45 35.28 -12.37
N GLN A 196 -9.24 34.68 -11.48
CA GLN A 196 -10.39 33.81 -11.75
C GLN A 196 -10.16 32.52 -12.56
N VAL A 197 -9.90 31.41 -11.85
CA VAL A 197 -10.51 30.11 -12.20
C VAL A 197 -11.21 29.58 -10.95
N ALA A 198 -12.25 30.30 -10.55
CA ALA A 198 -13.33 29.72 -9.77
C ALA A 198 -14.37 29.20 -10.77
N ARG A 199 -14.92 28.02 -10.49
CA ARG A 199 -16.02 27.29 -11.16
C ARG A 199 -15.56 26.19 -12.12
N GLN A 200 -15.48 24.95 -11.61
CA GLN A 200 -16.56 23.97 -11.86
C GLN A 200 -16.44 22.66 -11.05
N ASN A 201 -15.92 22.69 -9.82
CA ASN A 201 -15.87 21.48 -8.99
C ASN A 201 -16.84 21.57 -7.80
N GLY A 202 -18.13 21.38 -8.08
CA GLY A 202 -19.21 21.42 -7.10
C GLY A 202 -19.74 20.02 -6.77
N LEU A 203 -19.73 19.71 -5.47
CA LEU A 203 -20.44 18.64 -4.74
C LEU A 203 -20.00 17.18 -5.04
N VAL A 204 -19.32 16.55 -4.07
CA VAL A 204 -19.92 15.46 -3.25
C VAL A 204 -19.23 15.44 -1.89
N ALA A 205 -19.88 15.99 -0.86
CA ALA A 205 -19.63 15.57 0.51
C ALA A 205 -20.89 15.80 1.35
N ARG A 206 -21.30 14.71 2.02
CA ARG A 206 -22.36 14.55 3.05
C ARG A 206 -23.79 14.27 2.57
N SER A 207 -24.21 13.03 2.86
CA SER A 207 -25.55 12.78 3.36
C SER A 207 -25.62 13.23 4.83
N THR A 208 -26.61 14.05 5.10
CA THR A 208 -26.92 14.80 6.31
C THR A 208 -27.29 13.94 7.51
N GLN A 209 -26.72 14.24 8.68
CA GLN A 209 -27.32 13.89 9.98
C GLN A 209 -28.60 14.71 10.16
N THR A 210 -29.74 14.02 10.20
CA THR A 210 -30.94 14.51 10.85
C THR A 210 -30.87 14.17 12.34
N ASN A 211 -31.35 15.10 13.17
CA ASN A 211 -31.57 14.94 14.62
C ASN A 211 -32.61 13.83 14.92
N SER A 212 -32.25 12.57 14.72
CA SER A 212 -33.00 11.43 15.22
C SER A 212 -32.13 10.69 16.23
N ARG A 213 -32.70 10.33 17.39
CA ARG A 213 -32.11 9.36 18.33
C ARG A 213 -32.04 7.93 17.75
N GLN A 214 -32.16 7.82 16.43
CA GLN A 214 -32.16 6.59 15.64
C GLN A 214 -31.22 6.79 14.45
N ILE A 215 -30.24 5.91 14.32
CA ILE A 215 -29.35 5.79 13.16
C ILE A 215 -30.18 5.24 12.01
N ALA A 216 -30.26 5.99 10.91
CA ALA A 216 -31.00 5.58 9.72
C ALA A 216 -30.45 4.25 9.15
N GLY A 217 -31.35 3.38 8.68
CA GLY A 217 -30.97 2.09 8.10
C GLY A 217 -30.04 2.23 6.89
N GLU A 218 -30.17 3.33 6.14
CA GLU A 218 -29.25 3.72 5.05
C GLU A 218 -27.82 3.95 5.52
N PHE A 219 -27.65 4.60 6.68
CA PHE A 219 -26.33 4.85 7.25
C PHE A 219 -25.73 3.58 7.85
N ALA A 220 -26.53 2.77 8.55
CA ALA A 220 -26.10 1.47 9.03
C ALA A 220 -25.73 0.51 7.87
N PHE A 221 -26.49 0.57 6.77
CA PHE A 221 -26.21 -0.20 5.57
C PHE A 221 -24.91 0.28 4.91
N LYS A 222 -24.66 1.59 4.85
CA LYS A 222 -23.39 2.13 4.35
C LYS A 222 -22.20 1.71 5.22
N LEU A 223 -22.37 1.71 6.54
CA LEU A 223 -21.37 1.19 7.48
C LEU A 223 -21.03 -0.27 7.20
N TYR A 224 -22.04 -1.10 6.95
CA TYR A 224 -21.87 -2.51 6.59
C TYR A 224 -21.27 -2.72 5.20
N ASP A 225 -21.85 -2.11 4.17
CA ASP A 225 -21.55 -2.34 2.75
C ASP A 225 -20.24 -1.67 2.31
N THR A 226 -20.04 -0.41 2.70
CA THR A 226 -18.88 0.38 2.26
C THR A 226 -17.69 0.23 3.21
N TYR A 227 -17.95 0.07 4.51
CA TYR A 227 -16.90 0.09 5.53
C TYR A 227 -16.75 -1.23 6.30
N GLY A 228 -17.53 -2.27 5.93
CA GLY A 228 -17.45 -3.60 6.54
C GLY A 228 -17.86 -3.67 8.01
N PHE A 229 -18.52 -2.63 8.53
CA PHE A 229 -18.85 -2.48 9.94
C PHE A 229 -20.21 -3.14 10.26
N PRO A 230 -20.26 -4.21 11.07
CA PRO A 230 -21.45 -5.05 11.19
C PRO A 230 -22.60 -4.34 11.90
N LEU A 231 -23.84 -4.71 11.55
CA LEU A 231 -25.05 -4.15 12.16
C LEU A 231 -25.02 -4.35 13.67
N ASP A 232 -24.64 -5.53 14.16
CA ASP A 232 -24.58 -5.86 15.59
C ASP A 232 -23.65 -4.92 16.38
N LEU A 233 -22.49 -4.54 15.81
CA LEU A 233 -21.59 -3.57 16.44
C LEU A 233 -22.13 -2.14 16.30
N THR A 234 -22.81 -1.82 15.20
CA THR A 234 -23.49 -0.54 15.03
C THR A 234 -24.60 -0.37 16.08
N GLU A 235 -25.37 -1.43 16.35
CA GLU A 235 -26.39 -1.48 17.39
C GLU A 235 -25.79 -1.41 18.79
N LEU A 236 -24.67 -2.11 19.03
CA LEU A 236 -23.96 -2.07 20.31
C LEU A 236 -23.44 -0.66 20.62
N MET A 237 -22.73 -0.04 19.67
CA MET A 237 -22.20 1.32 19.83
C MET A 237 -23.30 2.38 19.88
N ALA A 238 -24.40 2.17 19.16
CA ALA A 238 -25.58 3.03 19.25
C ALA A 238 -26.17 2.95 20.67
N ARG A 239 -26.33 1.75 21.21
CA ARG A 239 -26.87 1.51 22.56
C ARG A 239 -26.01 2.15 23.65
N GLU A 240 -24.68 2.03 23.57
CA GLU A 240 -23.74 2.68 24.50
C GLU A 240 -23.86 4.20 24.51
N ARG A 241 -24.39 4.80 23.43
CA ARG A 241 -24.58 6.24 23.27
C ARG A 241 -26.04 6.68 23.35
N GLY A 242 -26.95 5.78 23.74
CA GLY A 242 -28.39 6.07 23.87
C GLY A 242 -29.13 6.28 22.54
N LEU A 243 -28.59 5.72 21.45
CA LEU A 243 -29.17 5.74 20.10
C LEU A 243 -29.73 4.36 19.74
N THR A 244 -30.73 4.31 18.87
CA THR A 244 -31.25 3.07 18.26
C THR A 244 -30.81 2.98 16.79
N VAL A 245 -30.95 1.82 16.15
CA VAL A 245 -30.67 1.65 14.70
C VAL A 245 -31.96 1.23 14.01
N ASP A 246 -32.24 1.79 12.84
CA ASP A 246 -33.35 1.35 11.98
C ASP A 246 -32.96 0.06 11.23
N VAL A 247 -33.25 -1.07 11.87
CA VAL A 247 -32.96 -2.42 11.38
C VAL A 247 -33.82 -2.81 10.17
N GLU A 248 -35.06 -2.31 10.08
CA GLU A 248 -35.93 -2.58 8.93
C GLU A 248 -35.40 -1.89 7.66
N GLY A 249 -34.99 -0.62 7.76
CA GLY A 249 -34.36 0.10 6.66
C GLY A 249 -33.07 -0.56 6.18
N PHE A 250 -32.25 -1.07 7.11
CA PHE A 250 -31.04 -1.84 6.79
C PHE A 250 -31.36 -3.11 6.00
N ASN A 251 -32.31 -3.91 6.49
CA ASN A 251 -32.67 -5.19 5.86
C ASN A 251 -33.26 -5.01 4.46
N ARG A 252 -34.04 -3.94 4.24
CA ARG A 252 -34.56 -3.59 2.91
C ARG A 252 -33.41 -3.31 1.92
N LEU A 253 -32.41 -2.53 2.32
CA LEU A 253 -31.26 -2.20 1.47
C LEU A 253 -30.35 -3.40 1.20
N MET A 254 -30.21 -4.30 2.19
CA MET A 254 -29.54 -5.59 2.01
C MET A 254 -30.23 -6.45 0.96
N GLU A 255 -31.57 -6.49 0.94
CA GLU A 255 -32.31 -7.26 -0.07
C GLU A 255 -32.24 -6.60 -1.45
N GLU A 256 -32.29 -5.27 -1.52
CA GLU A 256 -32.06 -4.51 -2.75
C GLU A 256 -30.62 -4.71 -3.29
N GLN A 257 -29.62 -4.79 -2.43
CA GLN A 257 -28.24 -5.10 -2.80
C GLN A 257 -28.10 -6.55 -3.27
N ARG A 258 -28.68 -7.52 -2.57
CA ARG A 258 -28.72 -8.93 -3.02
C ARG A 258 -29.39 -9.06 -4.38
N THR A 259 -30.46 -8.30 -4.62
CA THR A 259 -31.16 -8.27 -5.89
C THR A 259 -30.30 -7.62 -6.99
N ARG A 260 -29.59 -6.53 -6.69
CA ARG A 260 -28.62 -5.89 -7.59
C ARG A 260 -27.42 -6.78 -7.89
N ALA A 261 -26.85 -7.46 -6.91
CA ALA A 261 -25.76 -8.41 -7.07
C ALA A 261 -26.19 -9.61 -7.94
N ARG A 262 -27.39 -10.17 -7.68
CA ARG A 262 -28.01 -11.19 -8.54
C ARG A 262 -28.21 -10.67 -9.97
N ALA A 263 -28.59 -9.41 -10.16
CA ALA A 263 -28.75 -8.79 -11.48
C ALA A 263 -27.43 -8.45 -12.18
N ALA A 264 -26.38 -8.08 -11.44
CA ALA A 264 -25.03 -7.79 -11.96
C ALA A 264 -24.31 -9.08 -12.36
N GLN A 265 -24.42 -10.13 -11.55
CA GLN A 265 -23.97 -11.48 -11.90
C GLN A 265 -24.73 -12.00 -13.12
N LYS A 266 -26.05 -11.72 -13.22
CA LYS A 266 -26.84 -11.98 -14.43
C LYS A 266 -26.32 -11.18 -15.64
N LYS A 267 -25.90 -9.91 -15.49
CA LYS A 267 -25.40 -9.05 -16.59
C LYS A 267 -24.03 -9.48 -17.12
N GLU A 268 -23.12 -9.90 -16.25
CA GLU A 268 -21.80 -10.38 -16.66
C GLU A 268 -21.91 -11.73 -17.37
N ILE A 269 -22.75 -12.62 -16.83
CA ILE A 269 -23.20 -13.84 -17.50
C ILE A 269 -23.86 -13.50 -18.83
N VAL A 270 -24.78 -12.51 -18.91
CA VAL A 270 -25.49 -12.10 -20.15
C VAL A 270 -24.54 -11.56 -21.23
N SER A 271 -23.41 -10.94 -20.89
CA SER A 271 -22.41 -10.52 -21.89
C SER A 271 -21.64 -11.68 -22.53
N VAL A 272 -21.63 -12.85 -21.88
CA VAL A 272 -20.93 -14.07 -22.31
C VAL A 272 -21.92 -15.16 -22.76
N SER A 273 -23.19 -15.11 -22.33
CA SER A 273 -24.25 -16.09 -22.64
C SER A 273 -25.08 -15.76 -23.88
N ASN A 274 -24.70 -14.74 -24.67
CA ASN A 274 -25.24 -14.53 -26.02
C ASN A 274 -24.48 -15.34 -27.09
N ILE A 275 -23.55 -16.21 -26.70
CA ILE A 275 -22.92 -17.16 -27.62
C ILE A 275 -23.78 -18.43 -27.60
N ASP A 276 -24.62 -18.61 -28.62
CA ASP A 276 -25.36 -19.86 -28.87
C ASP A 276 -24.35 -20.95 -29.29
N THR A 277 -23.59 -21.48 -28.34
CA THR A 277 -22.67 -22.60 -28.61
C THR A 277 -23.45 -23.91 -28.56
N SER A 278 -23.52 -24.61 -29.68
CA SER A 278 -24.37 -25.80 -29.84
C SER A 278 -23.77 -27.09 -29.28
N ASN A 279 -22.44 -27.15 -29.04
CA ASN A 279 -21.73 -28.38 -28.71
C ASN A 279 -20.91 -28.27 -27.41
N PRO A 280 -21.05 -29.21 -26.45
CA PRO A 280 -20.25 -29.23 -25.22
C PRO A 280 -18.80 -29.68 -25.49
N THR A 281 -17.83 -29.08 -24.80
CA THR A 281 -16.42 -29.50 -24.86
C THR A 281 -16.16 -30.68 -23.91
N SER A 282 -15.53 -31.74 -24.40
CA SER A 282 -15.11 -32.87 -23.59
C SER A 282 -13.80 -32.59 -22.85
N PHE A 283 -13.83 -32.50 -21.53
CA PHE A 283 -12.64 -32.24 -20.72
C PHE A 283 -11.88 -33.54 -20.40
N VAL A 284 -10.60 -33.61 -20.78
CA VAL A 284 -9.71 -34.76 -20.53
C VAL A 284 -8.50 -34.42 -19.64
N GLY A 285 -8.48 -33.19 -19.11
CA GLY A 285 -7.33 -32.60 -18.41
C GLY A 285 -6.98 -33.19 -17.05
N PHE A 286 -7.79 -34.13 -16.52
CA PHE A 286 -7.50 -34.85 -15.29
C PHE A 286 -6.37 -35.89 -15.46
N GLU A 287 -6.25 -36.47 -16.65
CA GLU A 287 -5.29 -37.53 -16.97
C GLU A 287 -4.27 -37.11 -18.03
N LYS A 288 -4.63 -36.17 -18.93
CA LYS A 288 -3.81 -35.77 -20.07
C LYS A 288 -3.51 -34.29 -20.02
N LEU A 289 -2.26 -33.92 -20.30
CA LEU A 289 -1.84 -32.53 -20.52
C LEU A 289 -1.75 -32.16 -22.00
N SER A 290 -1.84 -33.15 -22.90
CA SER A 290 -1.82 -32.91 -24.34
C SER A 290 -2.77 -33.85 -25.09
N VAL A 291 -3.41 -33.33 -26.13
CA VAL A 291 -4.36 -34.07 -26.99
C VAL A 291 -4.50 -33.37 -28.35
N GLN A 292 -4.79 -34.14 -29.39
CA GLN A 292 -5.25 -33.59 -30.67
C GLN A 292 -6.74 -33.26 -30.60
N ALA A 293 -7.12 -32.07 -31.02
CA ALA A 293 -8.50 -31.61 -31.02
C ALA A 293 -8.84 -30.88 -32.33
N THR A 294 -10.13 -30.84 -32.66
CA THR A 294 -10.65 -30.15 -33.83
C THR A 294 -11.20 -28.78 -33.42
N VAL A 295 -10.82 -27.72 -34.14
CA VAL A 295 -11.40 -26.38 -33.95
C VAL A 295 -12.86 -26.42 -34.37
N GLN A 296 -13.77 -26.26 -33.40
CA GLN A 296 -15.21 -26.22 -33.69
C GLN A 296 -15.68 -24.82 -34.06
N GLU A 297 -15.19 -23.81 -33.34
CA GLU A 297 -15.65 -22.43 -33.49
C GLU A 297 -14.58 -21.45 -33.00
N VAL A 298 -14.58 -20.25 -33.57
CA VAL A 298 -13.76 -19.12 -33.13
C VAL A 298 -14.69 -17.96 -32.85
N VAL A 299 -14.64 -17.43 -31.63
CA VAL A 299 -15.50 -16.34 -31.16
C VAL A 299 -14.65 -15.18 -30.69
N THR A 300 -15.16 -13.96 -30.84
CA THR A 300 -14.52 -12.75 -30.32
C THR A 300 -15.34 -12.20 -29.16
N VAL A 301 -14.73 -12.11 -27.98
CA VAL A 301 -15.36 -11.61 -26.76
C VAL A 301 -14.57 -10.41 -26.25
N LYS A 302 -15.18 -9.21 -26.26
CA LYS A 302 -14.56 -7.96 -25.78
C LYS A 302 -13.15 -7.75 -26.36
N ASP A 303 -13.03 -7.83 -27.69
CA ASP A 303 -11.78 -7.68 -28.46
C ASP A 303 -10.70 -8.75 -28.21
N LYS A 304 -11.05 -9.87 -27.55
CA LYS A 304 -10.18 -11.04 -27.39
C LYS A 304 -10.71 -12.20 -28.21
N VAL A 305 -9.81 -12.94 -28.84
CA VAL A 305 -10.14 -14.12 -29.63
C VAL A 305 -10.15 -15.34 -28.73
N ALA A 306 -11.23 -16.13 -28.79
CA ALA A 306 -11.35 -17.39 -28.09
C ALA A 306 -11.67 -18.53 -29.07
N VAL A 307 -11.02 -19.66 -28.88
CA VAL A 307 -11.17 -20.85 -29.71
C VAL A 307 -11.90 -21.94 -28.92
N ILE A 308 -12.83 -22.62 -29.58
CA ILE A 308 -13.64 -23.70 -29.01
C ILE A 308 -13.25 -25.00 -29.69
N PHE A 309 -13.08 -26.05 -28.88
CA PHE A 309 -12.67 -27.38 -29.32
C PHE A 309 -13.70 -28.43 -28.89
N ASP A 310 -13.70 -29.56 -29.60
CA ASP A 310 -14.47 -30.76 -29.27
C ASP A 310 -13.95 -31.44 -27.99
N VAL A 311 -12.62 -31.52 -27.83
CA VAL A 311 -11.93 -32.07 -26.66
C VAL A 311 -10.85 -31.11 -26.16
N SER A 312 -10.67 -30.98 -24.85
CA SER A 312 -9.62 -30.12 -24.29
C SER A 312 -8.99 -30.68 -23.01
N PRO A 313 -7.65 -30.59 -22.86
CA PRO A 313 -6.94 -30.85 -21.63
C PRO A 313 -6.89 -29.63 -20.70
N PHE A 314 -7.29 -28.44 -21.16
CA PHE A 314 -7.24 -27.20 -20.39
C PHE A 314 -8.41 -27.14 -19.40
N TYR A 315 -8.09 -26.96 -18.13
CA TYR A 315 -9.07 -26.69 -17.09
C TYR A 315 -9.55 -25.25 -17.25
N ALA A 316 -10.85 -25.09 -17.39
CA ALA A 316 -11.48 -23.79 -17.43
C ALA A 316 -11.66 -23.22 -16.02
N GLU A 317 -11.45 -21.91 -15.86
CA GLU A 317 -11.59 -21.20 -14.59
C GLU A 317 -12.96 -21.47 -13.93
N MET A 318 -12.94 -22.16 -12.78
CA MET A 318 -14.12 -22.47 -11.97
C MET A 318 -13.72 -22.98 -10.58
N GLY A 319 -14.62 -22.82 -9.59
CA GLY A 319 -14.42 -23.33 -8.23
C GLY A 319 -13.24 -22.69 -7.49
N GLY A 320 -12.91 -21.44 -7.81
CA GLY A 320 -11.76 -20.72 -7.25
C GLY A 320 -10.42 -21.03 -7.94
N GLN A 321 -10.33 -22.09 -8.75
CA GLN A 321 -9.13 -22.40 -9.53
C GLN A 321 -9.07 -21.58 -10.82
N VAL A 322 -7.94 -20.91 -11.05
CA VAL A 322 -7.68 -20.18 -12.30
C VAL A 322 -7.59 -21.11 -13.50
N GLY A 323 -7.97 -20.61 -14.68
CA GLY A 323 -7.87 -21.34 -15.94
C GLY A 323 -6.43 -21.67 -16.33
N ASP A 324 -6.27 -22.76 -17.07
CA ASP A 324 -4.97 -23.14 -17.62
C ASP A 324 -4.52 -22.26 -18.78
N THR A 325 -3.20 -22.23 -18.93
CA THR A 325 -2.46 -21.64 -20.04
C THR A 325 -1.64 -22.72 -20.74
N GLY A 326 -1.16 -22.41 -21.94
CA GLY A 326 -0.43 -23.37 -22.75
C GLY A 326 -0.40 -22.98 -24.21
N GLU A 327 -0.26 -23.98 -25.08
CA GLU A 327 0.00 -23.79 -26.50
C GLU A 327 -0.96 -24.61 -27.36
N LEU A 328 -1.29 -24.06 -28.52
CA LEU A 328 -1.95 -24.74 -29.63
C LEU A 328 -0.94 -24.85 -30.77
N ILE A 329 -0.77 -26.05 -31.34
CA ILE A 329 0.19 -26.29 -32.43
C ILE A 329 -0.53 -26.93 -33.61
N GLY A 330 -0.50 -26.28 -34.78
CA GLY A 330 -1.12 -26.81 -36.00
C GLY A 330 -0.84 -25.94 -37.22
N GLY A 331 -0.87 -26.52 -38.42
CA GLY A 331 -0.63 -25.79 -39.66
C GLY A 331 0.75 -25.11 -39.76
N GLY A 332 1.75 -25.57 -39.00
CA GLY A 332 3.08 -24.93 -38.92
C GLY A 332 3.12 -23.65 -38.08
N GLN A 333 2.05 -23.34 -37.34
CA GLN A 333 1.93 -22.18 -36.46
C GLN A 333 1.76 -22.62 -35.00
N ILE A 334 2.07 -21.69 -34.08
CA ILE A 334 1.89 -21.85 -32.64
C ILE A 334 1.03 -20.68 -32.17
N TRP A 335 0.02 -20.97 -31.35
CA TRP A 335 -0.78 -19.97 -30.66
C TRP A 335 -0.68 -20.16 -29.15
N TYR A 336 -0.61 -19.06 -28.40
CA TYR A 336 -0.52 -19.11 -26.94
C TYR A 336 -1.90 -18.92 -26.29
N VAL A 337 -2.35 -19.93 -25.54
CA VAL A 337 -3.55 -19.82 -24.70
C VAL A 337 -3.19 -19.10 -23.41
N VAL A 338 -3.77 -17.92 -23.21
CA VAL A 338 -3.51 -17.05 -22.05
C VAL A 338 -4.55 -17.18 -20.94
N ASN A 339 -5.74 -17.72 -21.26
CA ASN A 339 -6.75 -18.06 -20.28
C ASN A 339 -7.75 -19.08 -20.84
N THR A 340 -8.33 -19.91 -19.98
CA THR A 340 -9.42 -20.82 -20.34
C THR A 340 -10.61 -20.58 -19.44
N GLN A 341 -11.79 -20.31 -19.99
CA GLN A 341 -13.02 -20.04 -19.22
C GLN A 341 -14.18 -20.91 -19.68
N LYS A 342 -15.17 -21.12 -18.81
CA LYS A 342 -16.33 -21.97 -19.09
C LYS A 342 -17.60 -21.14 -19.26
N VAL A 343 -18.36 -21.44 -20.31
CA VAL A 343 -19.68 -20.85 -20.59
C VAL A 343 -20.66 -21.98 -20.86
N GLY A 344 -21.63 -22.17 -19.96
CA GLY A 344 -22.46 -23.38 -20.00
C GLY A 344 -21.60 -24.64 -19.92
N ASN A 345 -21.62 -25.48 -20.96
CA ASN A 345 -20.77 -26.67 -21.09
C ASN A 345 -19.63 -26.51 -22.11
N THR A 346 -19.35 -25.28 -22.55
CA THR A 346 -18.36 -24.98 -23.59
C THR A 346 -17.14 -24.29 -22.97
N PHE A 347 -15.94 -24.68 -23.41
CA PHE A 347 -14.69 -24.11 -22.91
C PHE A 347 -14.14 -23.12 -23.94
N LEU A 348 -13.98 -21.87 -23.52
CA LEU A 348 -13.40 -20.78 -24.30
C LEU A 348 -11.89 -20.71 -24.02
N HIS A 349 -11.07 -20.94 -25.04
CA HIS A 349 -9.61 -20.86 -24.94
C HIS A 349 -9.15 -19.53 -25.53
N PHE A 350 -8.86 -18.55 -24.68
CA PHE A 350 -8.43 -17.23 -25.10
C PHE A 350 -6.98 -17.27 -25.56
N ILE A 351 -6.74 -16.86 -26.81
CA ILE A 351 -5.41 -16.80 -27.40
C ILE A 351 -4.84 -15.37 -27.37
N SER A 352 -3.51 -15.27 -27.35
CA SER A 352 -2.81 -13.97 -27.35
C SER A 352 -2.82 -13.29 -28.72
N GLU A 353 -2.88 -14.10 -29.77
CA GLU A 353 -2.83 -13.72 -31.17
C GLU A 353 -4.22 -13.27 -31.68
N LYS A 354 -4.22 -12.40 -32.69
CA LYS A 354 -5.45 -11.98 -33.36
C LYS A 354 -5.95 -12.98 -34.39
N GLU A 355 -5.03 -13.76 -34.95
CA GLU A 355 -5.32 -14.77 -35.96
C GLU A 355 -5.51 -16.12 -35.28
N ALA A 356 -6.69 -16.71 -35.42
CA ALA A 356 -7.02 -18.01 -34.86
C ALA A 356 -6.74 -19.15 -35.87
N PRO A 357 -6.56 -20.39 -35.39
CA PRO A 357 -6.58 -21.56 -36.26
C PRO A 357 -7.91 -21.66 -37.01
N ALA A 358 -7.86 -22.17 -38.25
CA ALA A 358 -9.05 -22.28 -39.09
C ALA A 358 -10.09 -23.24 -38.48
N VAL A 359 -11.36 -22.88 -38.54
CA VAL A 359 -12.46 -23.77 -38.13
C VAL A 359 -12.42 -25.06 -38.95
N GLY A 360 -12.53 -26.20 -38.26
CA GLY A 360 -12.40 -27.53 -38.82
C GLY A 360 -10.97 -28.06 -38.93
N SER A 361 -9.95 -27.27 -38.60
CA SER A 361 -8.56 -27.76 -38.57
C SER A 361 -8.25 -28.57 -37.31
N GLU A 362 -7.32 -29.51 -37.44
CA GLU A 362 -6.76 -30.25 -36.31
C GLU A 362 -5.56 -29.49 -35.72
N VAL A 363 -5.58 -29.34 -34.39
CA VAL A 363 -4.49 -28.73 -33.63
C VAL A 363 -4.15 -29.60 -32.42
N THR A 364 -2.88 -29.58 -32.01
CA THR A 364 -2.44 -30.20 -30.76
C THR A 364 -2.51 -29.17 -29.64
N LEU A 365 -3.32 -29.48 -28.64
CA LEU A 365 -3.47 -28.69 -27.42
C LEU A 365 -2.47 -29.19 -26.38
N THR A 366 -1.65 -28.31 -25.80
CA THR A 366 -0.69 -28.66 -24.75
C THR A 366 -0.75 -27.68 -23.60
N VAL A 367 -1.11 -28.17 -22.41
CA VAL A 367 -1.14 -27.38 -21.16
C VAL A 367 0.27 -27.15 -20.64
N GLU A 368 0.51 -25.97 -20.08
CA GLU A 368 1.75 -25.64 -19.38
C GLU A 368 1.87 -26.45 -18.08
N ALA A 369 2.61 -27.56 -18.13
CA ALA A 369 2.70 -28.51 -17.02
C ALA A 369 3.23 -27.89 -15.71
N GLY A 370 4.21 -26.99 -15.79
CA GLY A 370 4.77 -26.31 -14.61
C GLY A 370 3.72 -25.52 -13.84
N ARG A 371 2.95 -24.69 -14.56
CA ARG A 371 1.84 -23.91 -14.01
C ARG A 371 0.74 -24.81 -13.46
N ARG A 372 0.31 -25.82 -14.23
CA ARG A 372 -0.71 -26.79 -13.78
C ARG A 372 -0.32 -27.46 -12.48
N ASN A 373 0.93 -27.93 -12.38
CA ASN A 373 1.43 -28.59 -11.18
C ASN A 373 1.41 -27.63 -9.97
N ALA A 374 1.82 -26.37 -10.14
CA ALA A 374 1.74 -25.37 -9.06
C ALA A 374 0.30 -25.13 -8.59
N ILE A 375 -0.64 -25.00 -9.53
CA ILE A 375 -2.07 -24.86 -9.23
C ILE A 375 -2.60 -26.09 -8.49
N GLN A 376 -2.29 -27.31 -8.95
CA GLN A 376 -2.70 -28.55 -8.29
C GLN A 376 -2.20 -28.64 -6.84
N ARG A 377 -0.95 -28.23 -6.57
CA ARG A 377 -0.39 -28.20 -5.21
C ARG A 377 -1.18 -27.24 -4.32
N HIS A 378 -1.39 -26.02 -4.80
CA HIS A 378 -2.19 -25.01 -4.09
C HIS A 378 -3.65 -25.47 -3.90
N HIS A 379 -4.22 -26.18 -4.86
CA HIS A 379 -5.58 -26.70 -4.73
C HIS A 379 -5.66 -27.81 -3.69
N THR A 380 -4.83 -28.84 -3.78
CA THR A 380 -4.84 -29.93 -2.79
C THR A 380 -4.57 -29.41 -1.38
N VAL A 381 -3.62 -28.48 -1.21
CA VAL A 381 -3.34 -27.94 0.12
C VAL A 381 -4.46 -27.04 0.66
N THR A 382 -5.31 -26.49 -0.21
CA THR A 382 -6.51 -25.75 0.23
C THR A 382 -7.47 -26.67 1.00
N HIS A 383 -7.63 -27.93 0.57
CA HIS A 383 -8.43 -28.92 1.29
C HIS A 383 -7.80 -29.34 2.62
N LEU A 384 -6.46 -29.47 2.67
CA LEU A 384 -5.74 -29.72 3.92
C LEU A 384 -5.86 -28.53 4.88
N LEU A 385 -5.78 -27.31 4.37
CA LEU A 385 -5.94 -26.09 5.15
C LEU A 385 -7.34 -25.98 5.75
N HIS A 386 -8.39 -26.28 4.97
CA HIS A 386 -9.76 -26.28 5.46
C HIS A 386 -9.98 -27.32 6.56
N TRP A 387 -9.46 -28.54 6.37
CA TRP A 387 -9.45 -29.57 7.40
C TRP A 387 -8.67 -29.13 8.66
N ALA A 388 -7.48 -28.55 8.50
CA ALA A 388 -6.67 -28.08 9.62
C ALA A 388 -7.34 -26.93 10.41
N LEU A 389 -8.07 -26.04 9.74
CA LEU A 389 -8.89 -25.01 10.39
C LEU A 389 -9.98 -25.64 11.29
N HIS A 390 -10.57 -26.76 10.85
CA HIS A 390 -11.56 -27.49 11.65
C HIS A 390 -10.97 -28.17 12.87
N GLU A 391 -9.73 -28.65 12.79
CA GLU A 391 -9.04 -29.27 13.91
C GLU A 391 -8.50 -28.26 14.93
N VAL A 392 -7.95 -27.13 14.46
CA VAL A 392 -7.23 -26.16 15.31
C VAL A 392 -8.13 -25.02 15.80
N VAL A 393 -9.07 -24.56 14.96
CA VAL A 393 -9.85 -23.35 15.23
C VAL A 393 -11.27 -23.68 15.68
N SER A 394 -12.06 -24.28 14.78
CA SER A 394 -13.45 -24.66 15.07
C SER A 394 -14.03 -25.51 13.94
N LYS A 395 -14.86 -26.50 14.28
CA LYS A 395 -15.67 -27.27 13.32
C LYS A 395 -16.70 -26.42 12.56
N GLU A 396 -16.94 -25.18 13.00
CA GLU A 396 -17.85 -24.22 12.36
C GLU A 396 -17.13 -23.31 11.34
N ALA A 397 -15.81 -23.42 11.20
CA ALA A 397 -15.03 -22.60 10.27
C ALA A 397 -15.29 -23.04 8.82
N THR A 398 -16.25 -22.42 8.15
CA THR A 398 -16.65 -22.74 6.78
C THR A 398 -16.03 -21.80 5.76
N GLN A 399 -15.67 -22.34 4.59
CA GLN A 399 -15.23 -21.55 3.45
C GLN A 399 -16.28 -20.50 3.04
N LYS A 400 -15.82 -19.26 2.83
CA LYS A 400 -16.58 -18.11 2.28
C LYS A 400 -16.08 -17.68 0.91
N GLY A 401 -14.89 -18.11 0.52
CA GLY A 401 -14.24 -17.77 -0.73
C GLY A 401 -12.92 -18.51 -0.84
N SER A 402 -12.50 -18.79 -2.07
CA SER A 402 -11.19 -19.38 -2.34
C SER A 402 -10.70 -18.91 -3.71
N ALA A 403 -9.40 -18.66 -3.81
CA ALA A 403 -8.72 -18.41 -5.07
C ALA A 403 -7.42 -19.21 -5.10
N VAL A 404 -7.22 -19.98 -6.16
CA VAL A 404 -6.11 -20.92 -6.33
C VAL A 404 -5.41 -20.60 -7.64
N GLY A 405 -4.21 -20.03 -7.52
CA GLY A 405 -3.33 -19.69 -8.64
C GLY A 405 -2.01 -20.46 -8.61
N PRO A 406 -1.12 -20.22 -9.60
CA PRO A 406 0.22 -20.82 -9.61
C PRO A 406 1.16 -20.18 -8.60
N ASP A 407 0.96 -18.90 -8.25
CA ASP A 407 1.88 -18.16 -7.38
C ASP A 407 1.48 -18.22 -5.91
N LYS A 408 0.18 -18.33 -5.63
CA LYS A 408 -0.38 -18.38 -4.28
C LYS A 408 -1.82 -18.91 -4.27
N LEU A 409 -2.30 -19.20 -3.06
CA LEU A 409 -3.72 -19.40 -2.77
C LEU A 409 -4.21 -18.41 -1.72
N THR A 410 -5.52 -18.15 -1.74
CA THR A 410 -6.22 -17.45 -0.67
C THR A 410 -7.44 -18.26 -0.23
N PHE A 411 -7.64 -18.37 1.08
CA PHE A 411 -8.76 -19.09 1.66
C PHE A 411 -9.51 -18.20 2.65
N ASP A 412 -10.78 -17.94 2.37
CA ASP A 412 -11.64 -17.11 3.20
C ASP A 412 -12.55 -17.98 4.03
N PHE A 413 -12.68 -17.69 5.32
CA PHE A 413 -13.46 -18.49 6.25
C PHE A 413 -14.07 -17.64 7.35
N ASN A 414 -15.17 -18.11 7.95
CA ASN A 414 -15.74 -17.44 9.12
C ASN A 414 -14.94 -17.78 10.38
N SER A 415 -14.42 -16.75 11.04
CA SER A 415 -13.69 -16.89 12.31
C SER A 415 -13.46 -15.53 12.98
N ALA A 416 -13.20 -15.55 14.28
CA ALA A 416 -12.47 -14.49 14.96
C ALA A 416 -11.01 -14.41 14.43
N PRO A 417 -10.26 -13.32 14.70
CA PRO A 417 -8.84 -13.27 14.38
C PRO A 417 -8.09 -14.46 14.99
N LEU A 418 -7.23 -15.10 14.19
CA LEU A 418 -6.44 -16.23 14.66
C LEU A 418 -5.30 -15.73 15.54
N THR A 419 -4.97 -16.49 16.59
CA THR A 419 -3.75 -16.22 17.36
C THR A 419 -2.50 -16.67 16.59
N VAL A 420 -1.34 -16.15 16.96
CA VAL A 420 -0.06 -16.54 16.34
C VAL A 420 0.18 -18.04 16.50
N GLU A 421 -0.19 -18.60 17.65
CA GLU A 421 -0.09 -20.02 17.95
C GLU A 421 -1.02 -20.86 17.07
N GLN A 422 -2.25 -20.40 16.83
CA GLN A 422 -3.18 -21.08 15.93
C GLN A 422 -2.66 -21.11 14.49
N VAL A 423 -2.15 -19.98 13.98
CA VAL A 423 -1.55 -19.92 12.63
C VAL A 423 -0.38 -20.88 12.52
N SER A 424 0.51 -20.90 13.52
CA SER A 424 1.64 -21.84 13.56
C SER A 424 1.20 -23.29 13.62
N ALA A 425 0.18 -23.61 14.43
CA ALA A 425 -0.33 -24.97 14.58
C ALA A 425 -1.01 -25.48 13.30
N ILE A 426 -1.74 -24.61 12.58
CA ILE A 426 -2.33 -24.94 11.27
C ILE A 426 -1.22 -25.25 10.27
N GLU A 427 -0.23 -24.37 10.13
CA GLU A 427 0.88 -24.58 9.19
C GLU A 427 1.64 -25.87 9.49
N GLN A 428 1.92 -26.15 10.76
CA GLN A 428 2.56 -27.40 11.18
C GLN A 428 1.71 -28.62 10.82
N LEU A 429 0.43 -28.63 11.20
CA LEU A 429 -0.47 -29.75 10.98
C LEU A 429 -0.65 -30.09 9.49
N VAL A 430 -0.74 -29.06 8.63
CA VAL A 430 -0.80 -29.24 7.18
C VAL A 430 0.50 -29.89 6.66
N ASN A 431 1.66 -29.39 7.08
CA ASN A 431 2.94 -29.95 6.66
C ASN A 431 3.16 -31.39 7.16
N GLU A 432 2.65 -31.74 8.35
CA GLU A 432 2.67 -33.13 8.84
C GLU A 432 1.87 -34.06 7.92
N ARG A 433 0.68 -33.65 7.45
CA ARG A 433 -0.12 -34.43 6.49
C ARG A 433 0.48 -34.46 5.08
N ILE A 434 1.23 -33.46 4.70
CA ILE A 434 2.04 -33.48 3.47
C ILE A 434 3.13 -34.56 3.57
N LEU A 435 3.85 -34.61 4.70
CA LEU A 435 4.91 -35.59 4.92
C LEU A 435 4.41 -37.03 5.04
N GLU A 436 3.17 -37.22 5.50
CA GLU A 436 2.50 -38.53 5.48
C GLU A 436 2.40 -39.12 4.06
N ASN A 437 2.42 -38.27 3.02
CA ASN A 437 2.31 -38.65 1.62
C ASN A 437 1.09 -39.54 1.32
N ALA A 438 -0.04 -39.20 1.95
CA ALA A 438 -1.29 -39.91 1.80
C ALA A 438 -1.85 -39.79 0.37
N SER A 439 -2.63 -40.79 -0.06
CA SER A 439 -3.27 -40.78 -1.37
C SER A 439 -4.30 -39.65 -1.50
N VAL A 440 -4.35 -39.03 -2.67
CA VAL A 440 -5.40 -38.08 -3.07
C VAL A 440 -6.19 -38.73 -4.21
N SER A 441 -7.48 -38.95 -3.99
CA SER A 441 -8.35 -39.66 -4.94
C SER A 441 -9.65 -38.90 -5.16
N TRP A 442 -10.37 -39.22 -6.23
CA TRP A 442 -11.69 -38.67 -6.49
C TRP A 442 -12.60 -39.70 -7.11
N THR A 443 -13.89 -39.61 -6.81
CA THR A 443 -14.93 -40.50 -7.34
C THR A 443 -16.15 -39.69 -7.73
N GLU A 444 -16.75 -40.01 -8.87
CA GLU A 444 -18.06 -39.48 -9.25
C GLU A 444 -19.15 -40.35 -8.65
N VAL A 445 -20.03 -39.72 -7.87
CA VAL A 445 -21.13 -40.40 -7.18
C VAL A 445 -22.44 -39.64 -7.41
N PRO A 446 -23.60 -40.32 -7.39
CA PRO A 446 -24.89 -39.65 -7.36
C PRO A 446 -25.00 -38.72 -6.15
N TYR A 447 -25.48 -37.49 -6.34
CA TYR A 447 -25.60 -36.52 -5.24
C TYR A 447 -26.53 -37.02 -4.13
N ALA A 448 -27.56 -37.78 -4.50
CA ALA A 448 -28.51 -38.38 -3.57
C ALA A 448 -27.85 -39.29 -2.51
N ASP A 449 -26.75 -39.97 -2.88
CA ASP A 449 -26.08 -40.94 -2.01
C ASP A 449 -25.22 -40.26 -0.93
N ILE A 450 -24.77 -39.02 -1.18
CA ILE A 450 -23.83 -38.31 -0.30
C ILE A 450 -24.41 -37.07 0.39
N LYS A 451 -25.58 -36.57 -0.03
CA LYS A 451 -26.18 -35.33 0.49
C LYS A 451 -26.32 -35.30 2.02
N GLY A 452 -26.51 -36.46 2.67
CA GLY A 452 -26.65 -36.59 4.13
C GLY A 452 -25.35 -36.80 4.91
N ARG A 453 -24.21 -36.95 4.24
CA ARG A 453 -22.91 -37.20 4.87
C ARG A 453 -22.28 -35.90 5.37
N LYS A 454 -22.15 -35.76 6.69
CA LYS A 454 -21.59 -34.56 7.36
C LYS A 454 -20.06 -34.46 7.27
N ASP A 455 -19.43 -35.59 7.02
CA ASP A 455 -17.99 -35.74 6.85
C ASP A 455 -17.51 -35.45 5.43
N ILE A 456 -18.43 -35.33 4.46
CA ILE A 456 -18.16 -34.79 3.12
C ILE A 456 -18.61 -33.33 3.12
N MET A 457 -17.65 -32.41 3.04
CA MET A 457 -17.96 -30.99 3.05
C MET A 457 -18.62 -30.57 1.73
N GLN A 458 -19.69 -29.80 1.87
CA GLN A 458 -20.47 -29.24 0.77
C GLN A 458 -20.49 -27.71 0.92
N PHE A 459 -20.23 -26.98 -0.15
CA PHE A 459 -20.29 -25.53 -0.14
C PHE A 459 -21.75 -25.05 -0.20
N PHE A 460 -22.14 -24.23 0.77
CA PHE A 460 -23.51 -23.70 0.88
C PHE A 460 -23.80 -22.70 -0.25
N GLY A 461 -24.86 -22.96 -1.02
CA GLY A 461 -25.36 -22.05 -2.07
C GLY A 461 -25.11 -22.51 -3.51
N GLU A 462 -24.33 -23.58 -3.71
CA GLU A 462 -24.16 -24.19 -5.03
C GLU A 462 -25.31 -25.13 -5.39
N LYS A 463 -25.74 -25.09 -6.65
CA LYS A 463 -26.67 -26.07 -7.20
C LYS A 463 -25.87 -27.24 -7.75
N TYR A 464 -25.90 -28.37 -7.05
CA TYR A 464 -25.28 -29.61 -7.51
C TYR A 464 -26.16 -30.30 -8.57
N GLY A 465 -25.50 -30.87 -9.59
CA GLY A 465 -26.16 -31.74 -10.56
C GLY A 465 -26.46 -33.14 -10.00
N ASP A 466 -26.99 -34.03 -10.84
CA ASP A 466 -27.35 -35.40 -10.44
C ASP A 466 -26.14 -36.24 -10.00
N LYS A 467 -24.97 -35.94 -10.58
CA LYS A 467 -23.67 -36.52 -10.20
C LYS A 467 -22.73 -35.42 -9.70
N VAL A 468 -21.96 -35.75 -8.67
CA VAL A 468 -20.95 -34.87 -8.09
C VAL A 468 -19.62 -35.60 -7.96
N ARG A 469 -18.53 -34.85 -8.03
CA ARG A 469 -17.18 -35.36 -7.81
C ARG A 469 -16.76 -35.10 -6.38
N VAL A 470 -16.51 -36.17 -5.64
CA VAL A 470 -15.97 -36.10 -4.28
C VAL A 470 -14.46 -36.28 -4.36
N VAL A 471 -13.70 -35.32 -3.86
CA VAL A 471 -12.25 -35.42 -3.68
C VAL A 471 -11.99 -35.86 -2.25
N GLN A 472 -11.08 -36.82 -2.07
CA GLN A 472 -10.72 -37.42 -0.81
C GLN A 472 -9.20 -37.39 -0.63
N ILE A 473 -8.76 -36.96 0.55
CA ILE A 473 -7.36 -37.00 0.99
C ILE A 473 -7.23 -37.95 2.18
N GLY A 474 -6.32 -38.92 2.06
CA GLY A 474 -6.15 -40.01 3.02
C GLY A 474 -7.22 -41.09 2.89
N GLY A 475 -7.09 -42.17 3.66
CA GLY A 475 -7.97 -43.33 3.57
C GLY A 475 -7.73 -44.18 2.30
N GLY A 476 -8.61 -45.15 2.06
CA GLY A 476 -8.57 -46.00 0.86
C GLY A 476 -9.18 -45.29 -0.35
N ALA A 477 -8.56 -45.44 -1.52
CA ALA A 477 -9.02 -44.78 -2.74
C ALA A 477 -10.45 -45.22 -3.12
N GLY A 478 -11.37 -44.25 -3.22
CA GLY A 478 -12.78 -44.51 -3.53
C GLY A 478 -13.61 -45.07 -2.37
N GLU A 479 -13.03 -45.27 -1.18
CA GLU A 479 -13.75 -45.77 0.00
C GLU A 479 -14.52 -44.67 0.75
N LEU A 480 -14.26 -43.39 0.44
CA LEU A 480 -14.86 -42.23 1.09
C LEU A 480 -14.70 -42.28 2.62
N ASN A 481 -13.47 -42.53 3.08
CA ASN A 481 -13.07 -42.61 4.48
C ASN A 481 -11.79 -41.80 4.80
N GLY A 482 -11.46 -40.81 3.96
CA GLY A 482 -10.35 -39.90 4.19
C GLY A 482 -10.65 -38.88 5.29
N TYR A 483 -9.60 -38.23 5.81
CA TYR A 483 -9.76 -37.20 6.84
C TYR A 483 -10.22 -35.85 6.26
N SER A 484 -9.98 -35.61 4.97
CA SER A 484 -10.54 -34.49 4.22
C SER A 484 -11.30 -35.03 3.02
N MET A 485 -12.59 -34.71 2.94
CA MET A 485 -13.47 -35.12 1.84
C MET A 485 -14.38 -33.95 1.47
N GLU A 486 -14.33 -33.51 0.21
CA GLU A 486 -15.04 -32.32 -0.25
C GLU A 486 -15.57 -32.49 -1.67
N LEU A 487 -16.71 -31.85 -1.98
CA LEU A 487 -17.18 -31.74 -3.36
C LEU A 487 -16.30 -30.74 -4.12
N CYS A 488 -15.50 -31.24 -5.06
CA CYS A 488 -14.58 -30.39 -5.81
C CYS A 488 -14.38 -30.87 -7.26
N GLY A 489 -14.59 -29.95 -8.20
CA GLY A 489 -14.39 -30.16 -9.64
C GLY A 489 -12.97 -29.90 -10.14
N GLY A 490 -12.08 -29.42 -9.27
CA GLY A 490 -10.75 -28.95 -9.64
C GLY A 490 -9.71 -30.04 -9.89
N THR A 491 -8.53 -29.60 -10.34
CA THR A 491 -7.38 -30.49 -10.52
C THR A 491 -6.60 -30.62 -9.22
N HIS A 492 -6.20 -31.84 -8.87
CA HIS A 492 -5.43 -32.13 -7.65
C HIS A 492 -4.16 -32.92 -7.95
N THR A 493 -3.23 -32.88 -7.01
CA THR A 493 -2.10 -33.82 -6.92
C THR A 493 -2.61 -35.26 -6.70
N ARG A 494 -1.76 -36.26 -6.94
CA ARG A 494 -2.11 -37.69 -6.71
C ARG A 494 -1.78 -38.16 -5.29
N ALA A 495 -0.85 -37.49 -4.62
CA ALA A 495 -0.52 -37.70 -3.22
C ALA A 495 -0.23 -36.37 -2.51
N THR A 496 -0.31 -36.35 -1.17
CA THR A 496 -0.04 -35.13 -0.40
C THR A 496 1.42 -34.72 -0.45
N GLY A 497 2.37 -35.65 -0.61
CA GLY A 497 3.79 -35.34 -0.70
C GLY A 497 4.19 -34.57 -1.96
N GLU A 498 3.37 -34.61 -3.03
CA GLU A 498 3.58 -33.83 -4.26
C GLU A 498 3.37 -32.32 -4.04
N ILE A 499 2.70 -31.93 -2.95
CA ILE A 499 2.48 -30.54 -2.54
C ILE A 499 3.82 -29.86 -2.21
N GLY A 500 4.73 -30.58 -1.55
CA GLY A 500 5.96 -30.01 -1.00
C GLY A 500 5.70 -29.05 0.16
N LEU A 501 6.66 -28.19 0.49
CA LEU A 501 6.55 -27.26 1.62
C LEU A 501 5.31 -26.37 1.51
N PHE A 502 4.57 -26.21 2.60
CA PHE A 502 3.46 -25.26 2.71
C PHE A 502 3.83 -24.13 3.69
N ARG A 503 3.49 -22.88 3.35
CA ARG A 503 3.69 -21.70 4.21
C ARG A 503 2.51 -20.75 4.15
N ILE A 504 2.12 -20.23 5.31
CA ILE A 504 1.16 -19.14 5.45
C ILE A 504 1.92 -17.82 5.34
N LEU A 505 1.53 -16.99 4.38
CA LEU A 505 2.10 -15.65 4.18
C LEU A 505 1.50 -14.61 5.13
N GLY A 506 0.25 -14.81 5.52
CA GLY A 506 -0.42 -13.94 6.47
C GLY A 506 -1.91 -14.25 6.62
N GLU A 507 -2.47 -13.63 7.65
CA GLU A 507 -3.87 -13.71 8.03
C GLU A 507 -4.42 -12.28 8.13
N SER A 508 -5.60 -12.02 7.58
CA SER A 508 -6.21 -10.69 7.62
C SER A 508 -7.74 -10.70 7.58
N ALA A 509 -8.35 -9.64 8.12
CA ALA A 509 -9.79 -9.42 8.00
C ALA A 509 -10.16 -8.99 6.58
N ILE A 510 -11.23 -9.54 6.01
CA ILE A 510 -11.79 -9.08 4.74
C ILE A 510 -13.16 -8.44 4.93
N ALA A 511 -13.95 -9.01 5.83
CA ALA A 511 -15.24 -8.48 6.23
C ALA A 511 -15.48 -8.83 7.70
N ALA A 512 -16.54 -8.27 8.29
CA ALA A 512 -16.96 -8.65 9.63
C ALA A 512 -17.18 -10.17 9.72
N GLY A 513 -16.48 -10.81 10.65
CA GLY A 513 -16.56 -12.26 10.87
C GLY A 513 -15.92 -13.13 9.78
N VAL A 514 -15.26 -12.54 8.76
CA VAL A 514 -14.59 -13.28 7.68
C VAL A 514 -13.10 -12.94 7.65
N ARG A 515 -12.29 -13.99 7.72
CA ARG A 515 -10.83 -13.95 7.72
C ARG A 515 -10.30 -14.56 6.43
N ARG A 516 -9.15 -14.09 5.97
CA ARG A 516 -8.39 -14.67 4.84
C ARG A 516 -7.04 -15.13 5.31
N ILE A 517 -6.72 -16.37 4.99
CA ILE A 517 -5.35 -16.88 4.95
C ILE A 517 -4.84 -16.73 3.52
N GLU A 518 -3.69 -16.09 3.36
CA GLU A 518 -2.90 -16.13 2.14
C GLU A 518 -1.74 -17.10 2.35
N ALA A 519 -1.54 -18.04 1.43
CA ALA A 519 -0.54 -19.09 1.58
C ALA A 519 0.07 -19.53 0.24
N VAL A 520 1.19 -20.23 0.32
CA VAL A 520 1.95 -20.76 -0.81
C VAL A 520 2.38 -22.21 -0.55
N ALA A 521 2.54 -22.99 -1.61
CA ALA A 521 2.99 -24.38 -1.54
C ALA A 521 4.08 -24.67 -2.59
N GLY A 522 4.85 -25.74 -2.38
CA GLY A 522 5.84 -26.22 -3.34
C GLY A 522 7.00 -25.24 -3.52
N LEU A 523 7.37 -24.97 -4.78
CA LEU A 523 8.51 -24.10 -5.11
C LEU A 523 8.27 -22.65 -4.67
N GLN A 524 7.02 -22.17 -4.71
CA GLN A 524 6.66 -20.83 -4.25
C GLN A 524 6.93 -20.66 -2.74
N ALA A 525 6.64 -21.70 -1.94
CA ALA A 525 6.97 -21.71 -0.52
C ALA A 525 8.48 -21.79 -0.25
N TYR A 526 9.22 -22.53 -1.07
CA TYR A 526 10.67 -22.58 -1.01
C TYR A 526 11.31 -21.23 -1.36
N GLU A 527 10.88 -20.57 -2.43
CA GLU A 527 11.34 -19.23 -2.82
C GLU A 527 11.08 -18.21 -1.71
N LYS A 528 9.89 -18.27 -1.08
CA LYS A 528 9.59 -17.44 0.07
C LYS A 528 10.58 -17.66 1.23
N SER A 529 10.92 -18.91 1.51
CA SER A 529 11.88 -19.27 2.56
C SER A 529 13.30 -18.75 2.26
N ILE A 530 13.71 -18.74 0.98
CA ILE A 530 14.97 -18.12 0.55
C ILE A 530 14.96 -16.62 0.82
N GLN A 531 13.90 -15.92 0.40
CA GLN A 531 13.79 -14.46 0.56
C GLN A 531 13.85 -14.06 2.04
N GLU A 532 13.20 -14.81 2.93
CA GLU A 532 13.23 -14.59 4.37
C GLU A 532 14.63 -14.84 4.96
N ARG A 533 15.29 -15.93 4.56
CA ARG A 533 16.66 -16.23 4.99
C ARG A 533 17.64 -15.14 4.56
N GLU A 534 17.51 -14.62 3.34
CA GLU A 534 18.34 -13.52 2.84
C GLU A 534 18.10 -12.22 3.60
N LEU A 535 16.84 -11.91 3.92
CA LEU A 535 16.50 -10.75 4.75
C LEU A 535 17.13 -10.87 6.15
N ILE A 536 16.99 -12.02 6.80
CA ILE A 536 17.58 -12.29 8.13
C ILE A 536 19.10 -12.14 8.07
N THR A 537 19.74 -12.71 7.04
CA THR A 537 21.19 -12.59 6.83
C THR A 537 21.63 -11.14 6.62
N SER A 538 20.86 -10.37 5.85
CA SER A 538 21.12 -8.94 5.62
C SER A 538 21.03 -8.12 6.90
N VAL A 539 20.00 -8.36 7.72
CA VAL A 539 19.82 -7.68 9.01
C VAL A 539 20.96 -8.03 9.96
N ALA A 540 21.30 -9.32 10.06
CA ALA A 540 22.41 -9.82 10.87
C ALA A 540 23.75 -9.16 10.49
N GLY A 541 24.02 -9.03 9.18
CA GLY A 541 25.20 -8.35 8.66
C GLY A 541 25.24 -6.85 9.00
N LYS A 542 24.10 -6.14 8.94
CA LYS A 542 24.02 -4.71 9.28
C LYS A 542 24.36 -4.40 10.74
N ILE A 543 24.02 -5.32 11.65
CA ILE A 543 24.30 -5.17 13.09
C ILE A 543 25.55 -5.95 13.54
N ASN A 544 26.24 -6.58 12.58
CA ASN A 544 27.45 -7.37 12.78
C ASN A 544 27.26 -8.47 13.85
N SER A 545 26.17 -9.24 13.72
CA SER A 545 25.76 -10.29 14.67
C SER A 545 25.56 -11.63 13.96
N PRO A 546 25.85 -12.77 14.61
CA PRO A 546 25.39 -14.08 14.16
C PRO A 546 23.86 -14.12 14.08
N ILE A 547 23.30 -14.86 13.11
CA ILE A 547 21.84 -14.94 12.89
C ILE A 547 21.06 -15.31 14.17
N GLY A 548 21.57 -16.27 14.95
CA GLY A 548 20.92 -16.71 16.20
C GLY A 548 20.98 -15.70 17.35
N GLU A 549 21.75 -14.61 17.23
CA GLU A 549 21.90 -13.59 18.26
C GLU A 549 21.32 -12.23 17.86
N VAL A 550 20.70 -12.15 16.67
CA VAL A 550 20.19 -10.89 16.10
C VAL A 550 19.25 -10.17 17.05
N GLU A 551 18.30 -10.90 17.65
CA GLU A 551 17.33 -10.35 18.60
C GLU A 551 18.02 -9.73 19.81
N LYS A 552 18.86 -10.50 20.51
CA LYS A 552 19.62 -10.04 21.67
C LYS A 552 20.52 -8.84 21.33
N LYS A 553 21.13 -8.82 20.14
CA LYS A 553 21.95 -7.69 19.69
C LYS A 553 21.11 -6.44 19.47
N ILE A 554 19.94 -6.57 18.85
CA ILE A 554 19.00 -5.45 18.65
C ILE A 554 18.55 -4.90 20.00
N GLU A 555 18.17 -5.74 20.95
CA GLU A 555 17.80 -5.31 22.31
C GLU A 555 18.94 -4.53 22.98
N ALA A 556 20.17 -5.04 22.91
CA ALA A 556 21.34 -4.37 23.47
C ALA A 556 21.60 -3.00 22.81
N LEU A 557 21.44 -2.90 21.47
CA LEU A 557 21.57 -1.63 20.74
C LEU A 557 20.48 -0.63 21.14
N LEU A 558 19.24 -1.07 21.34
CA LEU A 558 18.13 -0.21 21.80
C LEU A 558 18.35 0.30 23.23
N VAL A 559 18.88 -0.55 24.11
CA VAL A 559 19.26 -0.13 25.48
C VAL A 559 20.41 0.89 25.43
N GLN A 560 21.45 0.61 24.63
CA GLN A 560 22.58 1.53 24.45
C GLN A 560 22.14 2.88 23.87
N GLN A 561 21.22 2.88 22.90
CA GLN A 561 20.66 4.10 22.32
C GLN A 561 20.00 4.98 23.39
N LYS A 562 19.14 4.39 24.25
CA LYS A 562 18.48 5.12 25.34
C LYS A 562 19.47 5.70 26.35
N GLU A 563 20.55 4.96 26.65
CA GLU A 563 21.58 5.44 27.58
C GLU A 563 22.41 6.57 26.96
N LEU A 564 22.76 6.49 25.67
CA LEU A 564 23.44 7.58 24.96
C LEU A 564 22.57 8.84 24.89
N GLU A 565 21.27 8.72 24.62
CA GLU A 565 20.33 9.85 24.64
C GLU A 565 20.27 10.53 26.02
N LYS A 566 20.29 9.72 27.10
CA LYS A 566 20.34 10.23 28.47
C LYS A 566 21.66 10.95 28.77
N GLN A 567 22.79 10.39 28.36
CA GLN A 567 24.11 11.01 28.55
C GLN A 567 24.24 12.31 27.76
N LEU A 568 23.75 12.36 26.53
CA LEU A 568 23.71 13.56 25.71
C LEU A 568 22.96 14.68 26.43
N LYS A 569 21.77 14.37 26.97
CA LYS A 569 20.96 15.34 27.72
C LYS A 569 21.67 15.84 29.00
N ALA A 570 22.33 14.95 29.73
CA ALA A 570 23.08 15.32 30.93
C ALA A 570 24.28 16.23 30.61
N LEU A 571 25.00 15.96 29.52
CA LEU A 571 26.10 16.81 29.04
C LEU A 571 25.60 18.19 28.60
N GLN A 572 24.50 18.25 27.84
CA GLN A 572 23.85 19.50 27.45
C GLN A 572 23.44 20.33 28.67
N GLN A 573 22.85 19.72 29.69
CA GLN A 573 22.50 20.40 30.95
C GLN A 573 23.73 20.93 31.69
N LYS A 574 24.82 20.14 31.77
CA LYS A 574 26.08 20.57 32.40
C LYS A 574 26.71 21.75 31.66
N GLN A 575 26.74 21.70 30.32
CA GLN A 575 27.25 22.79 29.50
C GLN A 575 26.41 24.06 29.66
N ALA A 576 25.09 23.93 29.66
CA ALA A 576 24.18 25.05 29.89
C ALA A 576 24.35 25.67 31.29
N ALA A 577 24.56 24.85 32.33
CA ALA A 577 24.85 25.35 33.67
C ALA A 577 26.17 26.12 33.76
N GLY A 578 27.21 25.67 33.04
CA GLY A 578 28.47 26.40 32.91
C GLY A 578 28.29 27.75 32.22
N ARG A 579 27.57 27.76 31.08
CA ARG A 579 27.29 28.98 30.33
C ARG A 579 26.42 29.96 31.12
N ALA A 580 25.44 29.47 31.88
CA ALA A 580 24.63 30.28 32.77
C ALA A 580 25.49 31.03 33.80
N LYS A 581 26.48 30.37 34.42
CA LYS A 581 27.40 31.02 35.38
C LYS A 581 28.18 32.18 34.77
N GLU A 582 28.65 32.02 33.53
CA GLU A 582 29.33 33.10 32.80
C GLU A 582 28.40 34.26 32.51
N LEU A 583 27.16 33.98 32.10
CA LEU A 583 26.16 34.99 31.75
C LEU A 583 25.63 35.75 32.97
N VAL A 584 25.64 35.18 34.17
CA VAL A 584 25.28 35.94 35.39
C VAL A 584 26.19 37.15 35.59
N ALA A 585 27.47 37.07 35.18
CA ALA A 585 28.39 38.20 35.26
C ALA A 585 28.05 39.35 34.28
N SER A 586 27.25 39.08 33.24
CA SER A 586 26.76 40.07 32.28
C SER A 586 25.47 40.79 32.73
N ALA A 587 24.94 40.45 33.92
CA ALA A 587 23.71 41.05 34.42
C ALA A 587 23.83 42.58 34.58
N GLN A 588 22.82 43.30 34.10
CA GLN A 588 22.72 44.75 34.16
C GLN A 588 21.43 45.14 34.88
N GLU A 589 21.43 46.29 35.55
CA GLU A 589 20.22 46.88 36.12
C GLU A 589 19.63 47.90 35.15
N ILE A 590 18.38 47.69 34.71
CA ILE A 590 17.65 48.58 33.80
C ILE A 590 16.39 49.03 34.52
N ASN A 591 16.30 50.33 34.87
CA ASN A 591 15.18 50.91 35.62
C ASN A 591 14.80 50.13 36.89
N ALA A 592 15.80 49.78 37.70
CA ALA A 592 15.65 48.95 38.90
C ALA A 592 15.16 47.51 38.67
N ILE A 593 15.31 47.00 37.44
CA ILE A 593 15.04 45.61 37.06
C ILE A 593 16.37 44.95 36.65
N PRO A 594 16.87 43.96 37.41
CA PRO A 594 17.99 43.15 36.98
C PRO A 594 17.63 42.39 35.70
N ALA A 595 18.47 42.49 34.68
CA ALA A 595 18.28 41.83 33.41
C ALA A 595 19.56 41.24 32.82
N ILE A 596 19.42 40.09 32.15
CA ILE A 596 20.44 39.47 31.30
C ILE A 596 19.86 39.45 29.89
N ILE A 597 20.45 40.19 28.97
CA ILE A 597 20.01 40.29 27.58
C ILE A 597 21.22 40.01 26.69
N GLU A 598 21.30 38.80 26.14
CA GLU A 598 22.53 38.33 25.49
C GLU A 598 22.26 37.59 24.19
N ASN A 599 23.16 37.80 23.22
CA ASN A 599 23.22 37.05 21.98
C ASN A 599 24.24 35.91 22.13
N LEU A 600 23.76 34.67 22.07
CA LEU A 600 24.58 33.47 22.23
C LEU A 600 25.08 32.89 20.90
N GLY A 601 25.00 33.66 19.81
CA GLY A 601 25.55 33.30 18.51
C GLY A 601 24.89 32.04 17.95
N GLU A 602 25.69 31.05 17.52
CA GLU A 602 25.21 29.80 16.92
C GLU A 602 24.60 28.83 17.94
N THR A 603 23.44 29.19 18.51
CA THR A 603 22.73 28.39 19.50
C THR A 603 21.26 28.19 19.10
N ASP A 604 20.77 26.96 19.13
CA ASP A 604 19.37 26.61 18.84
C ASP A 604 18.41 26.87 20.01
N GLY A 605 17.11 26.90 19.72
CA GLY A 605 16.08 27.26 20.70
C GLY A 605 15.97 26.33 21.91
N ASP A 606 16.30 25.05 21.77
CA ASP A 606 16.24 24.10 22.88
C ASP A 606 17.43 24.31 23.82
N THR A 607 18.62 24.51 23.26
CA THR A 607 19.81 24.88 24.03
C THR A 607 19.62 26.23 24.74
N LEU A 608 19.05 27.23 24.05
CA LEU A 608 18.70 28.52 24.67
C LEU A 608 17.73 28.36 25.84
N GLN A 609 16.72 27.48 25.73
CA GLN A 609 15.82 27.23 26.85
C GLN A 609 16.55 26.59 28.02
N ILE A 610 17.38 25.57 27.77
CA ILE A 610 18.12 24.89 28.85
C ILE A 610 19.02 25.91 29.57
N ILE A 611 19.66 26.83 28.84
CA ILE A 611 20.46 27.92 29.44
C ILE A 611 19.57 28.89 30.21
N ALA A 612 18.42 29.31 29.67
CA ALA A 612 17.49 30.21 30.36
C ALA A 612 16.95 29.60 31.67
N ASP A 613 16.64 28.29 31.67
CA ASP A 613 16.19 27.58 32.86
C ASP A 613 17.32 27.45 33.90
N ALA A 614 18.54 27.17 33.45
CA ALA A 614 19.72 27.18 34.32
C ALA A 614 19.99 28.58 34.92
N LEU A 615 19.79 29.65 34.15
CA LEU A 615 19.89 31.04 34.62
C LEU A 615 18.82 31.38 35.65
N LYS A 616 17.56 30.96 35.46
CA LYS A 616 16.47 31.19 36.42
C LYS A 616 16.76 30.65 37.82
N SER A 617 17.60 29.62 37.94
CA SER A 617 18.00 29.07 39.24
C SER A 617 19.12 29.85 39.94
N GLN A 618 19.87 30.67 39.20
CA GLN A 618 21.05 31.39 39.70
C GLN A 618 20.89 32.92 39.68
N PHE A 619 19.88 33.44 39.00
CA PHE A 619 19.62 34.86 38.79
C PHE A 619 18.15 35.19 39.04
N LYS A 620 17.89 36.32 39.72
CA LYS A 620 16.54 36.85 39.94
C LYS A 620 16.35 38.12 39.10
N GLY A 621 15.51 38.07 38.09
CA GLY A 621 15.31 39.17 37.15
C GLY A 621 14.67 38.73 35.84
N VAL A 622 14.93 39.51 34.79
CA VAL A 622 14.48 39.24 33.42
C VAL A 622 15.64 38.67 32.60
N ILE A 623 15.42 37.54 31.94
CA ILE A 623 16.40 36.89 31.07
C ILE A 623 15.85 36.91 29.66
N VAL A 624 16.60 37.45 28.70
CA VAL A 624 16.27 37.43 27.27
C VAL A 624 17.49 36.93 26.51
N LEU A 625 17.38 35.74 25.92
CA LEU A 625 18.47 35.13 25.16
C LEU A 625 18.09 35.04 23.70
N GLY A 626 19.03 35.39 22.84
CA GLY A 626 18.93 35.22 21.39
C GLY A 626 20.00 34.28 20.87
N GLY A 627 19.69 33.53 19.81
CA GLY A 627 20.65 32.71 19.08
C GLY A 627 20.17 32.45 17.67
N SER A 628 21.10 32.10 16.78
CA SER A 628 20.81 31.77 15.39
C SER A 628 21.46 30.45 15.01
N ALA A 629 20.67 29.43 14.70
CA ALA A 629 21.17 28.13 14.24
C ALA A 629 20.57 27.80 12.88
N SER A 630 21.41 27.33 11.93
CA SER A 630 20.98 26.93 10.58
C SER A 630 20.15 28.01 9.83
N GLY A 631 20.46 29.30 10.05
CA GLY A 631 19.76 30.42 9.41
C GLY A 631 18.41 30.80 10.04
N ALA A 632 17.99 30.13 11.13
CA ALA A 632 16.81 30.49 11.89
C ALA A 632 17.19 31.11 13.24
N VAL A 633 16.50 32.18 13.62
CA VAL A 633 16.66 32.85 14.91
C VAL A 633 15.73 32.23 15.94
N ALA A 634 16.25 31.95 17.12
CA ALA A 634 15.49 31.58 18.30
C ALA A 634 15.65 32.66 19.38
N LEU A 635 14.55 32.96 20.07
CA LEU A 635 14.47 33.94 21.14
C LEU A 635 13.77 33.30 22.34
N ILE A 636 14.37 33.42 23.52
CA ILE A 636 13.80 32.97 24.78
C ILE A 636 13.70 34.15 25.73
N ALA A 637 12.53 34.34 26.34
CA ALA A 637 12.38 35.25 27.47
C ALA A 637 11.90 34.47 28.69
N ALA A 638 12.54 34.72 29.82
CA ALA A 638 12.23 34.13 31.10
C ALA A 638 12.21 35.23 32.17
N VAL A 639 11.21 35.21 33.04
CA VAL A 639 11.09 36.18 34.13
C VAL A 639 10.92 35.41 35.44
N THR A 640 11.75 35.72 36.44
CA THR A 640 11.62 35.08 37.76
C THR A 640 10.41 35.62 38.53
N PRO A 641 9.83 34.83 39.46
CA PRO A 641 8.57 35.17 40.13
C PRO A 641 8.52 36.56 40.75
N ASP A 642 9.66 37.06 41.26
CA ASP A 642 9.78 38.38 41.89
C ASP A 642 9.45 39.55 40.93
N PHE A 643 9.59 39.34 39.60
CA PHE A 643 9.43 40.37 38.58
C PHE A 643 8.27 40.11 37.61
N THR A 644 7.65 38.93 37.64
CA THR A 644 6.59 38.53 36.69
C THR A 644 5.35 39.43 36.74
N ALA A 645 5.07 40.06 37.89
CA ALA A 645 3.98 41.03 38.03
C ALA A 645 4.27 42.37 37.32
N LYS A 646 5.54 42.75 37.19
CA LYS A 646 5.98 43.99 36.56
C LYS A 646 6.28 43.80 35.07
N VAL A 647 6.87 42.66 34.70
CA VAL A 647 7.32 42.35 33.35
C VAL A 647 6.84 40.95 32.96
N GLN A 648 6.28 40.81 31.75
CA GLN A 648 5.79 39.52 31.25
C GLN A 648 6.65 39.03 30.08
N ALA A 649 7.21 37.82 30.19
CA ALA A 649 8.02 37.18 29.17
C ALA A 649 7.30 37.13 27.80
N GLY A 650 6.01 36.79 27.80
CA GLY A 650 5.19 36.76 26.58
C GLY A 650 5.14 38.10 25.86
N LYS A 651 5.02 39.22 26.59
CA LYS A 651 4.99 40.57 26.00
C LYS A 651 6.34 40.98 25.43
N ILE A 652 7.45 40.61 26.09
CA ILE A 652 8.80 40.84 25.56
C ILE A 652 8.94 40.16 24.21
N ILE A 653 8.67 38.85 24.15
CA ILE A 653 8.79 38.06 22.92
C ILE A 653 7.90 38.59 21.80
N GLN A 654 6.65 38.98 22.11
CA GLN A 654 5.76 39.59 21.12
C GLN A 654 6.30 40.92 20.58
N GLY A 655 7.08 41.66 21.38
CA GLY A 655 7.72 42.90 20.96
C GLY A 655 8.99 42.70 20.12
N ILE A 656 9.71 41.59 20.29
CA ILE A 656 11.03 41.38 19.66
C ILE A 656 11.03 40.36 18.52
N ALA A 657 10.15 39.34 18.54
CA ALA A 657 10.07 38.34 17.49
C ALA A 657 9.70 38.90 16.10
N PRO A 658 8.84 39.94 15.97
CA PRO A 658 8.57 40.58 14.67
C PRO A 658 9.81 41.22 14.03
N ILE A 659 10.78 41.69 14.82
CA ILE A 659 11.99 42.36 14.32
C ILE A 659 12.85 41.38 13.52
N VAL A 660 12.99 40.15 14.02
CA VAL A 660 13.70 39.06 13.32
C VAL A 660 12.83 38.36 12.28
N GLY A 661 11.68 38.96 11.91
CA GLY A 661 10.80 38.45 10.86
C GLY A 661 9.99 37.21 11.26
N GLY A 662 9.63 37.08 12.54
CA GLY A 662 8.78 35.98 12.99
C GLY A 662 7.81 36.35 14.09
N LYS A 663 7.43 35.36 14.89
CA LYS A 663 6.39 35.46 15.92
C LYS A 663 6.81 34.65 17.14
N GLY A 664 6.20 34.97 18.27
CA GLY A 664 6.41 34.23 19.49
C GLY A 664 5.34 34.53 20.53
N GLY A 665 5.38 33.76 21.61
CA GLY A 665 4.43 33.85 22.70
C GLY A 665 4.78 32.88 23.82
N GLY A 666 4.02 32.97 24.90
CA GLY A 666 4.20 32.09 26.04
C GLY A 666 3.55 32.63 27.29
N LYS A 667 3.87 31.98 28.41
CA LYS A 667 3.37 32.35 29.73
C LYS A 667 4.09 33.61 30.25
N PRO A 668 3.54 34.29 31.27
CA PRO A 668 4.19 35.46 31.87
C PRO A 668 5.63 35.23 32.37
N ASP A 669 5.96 34.02 32.78
CA ASP A 669 7.25 33.60 33.35
C ASP A 669 8.21 32.94 32.33
N ASN A 670 7.69 32.49 31.19
CA ASN A 670 8.49 31.86 30.13
C ASN A 670 7.81 31.98 28.76
N ALA A 671 8.54 32.48 27.78
CA ALA A 671 8.07 32.62 26.41
C ALA A 671 9.16 32.32 25.39
N ARG A 672 8.74 31.85 24.23
CA ARG A 672 9.63 31.55 23.10
C ARG A 672 9.15 32.26 21.85
N GLY A 673 10.10 32.71 21.06
CA GLY A 673 9.87 33.24 19.73
C GLY A 673 10.95 32.80 18.77
N GLY A 674 10.74 33.07 17.50
CA GLY A 674 11.75 32.84 16.50
C GLY A 674 11.51 33.68 15.27
N GLY A 675 12.49 33.69 14.38
CA GLY A 675 12.51 34.49 13.16
C GLY A 675 13.43 33.91 12.10
N LYS A 676 13.44 34.55 10.93
CA LYS A 676 14.26 34.14 9.77
C LYS A 676 15.42 35.08 9.49
N ASP A 677 15.45 36.24 10.16
CA ASP A 677 16.45 37.28 9.90
C ASP A 677 17.44 37.38 11.06
N ALA A 678 18.55 36.62 10.94
CA ALA A 678 19.63 36.62 11.93
C ALA A 678 20.38 37.96 12.00
N SER A 679 20.36 38.76 10.92
CA SER A 679 21.03 40.07 10.91
C SER A 679 20.39 41.08 11.87
N LYS A 680 19.13 40.83 12.26
CA LYS A 680 18.36 41.69 13.17
C LYS A 680 18.28 41.16 14.60
N LEU A 681 19.06 40.13 14.93
CA LEU A 681 19.06 39.55 16.28
C LEU A 681 19.50 40.57 17.34
N ASP A 682 20.57 41.31 17.08
CA ASP A 682 21.05 42.35 17.99
C ASP A 682 20.06 43.52 18.11
N GLU A 683 19.37 43.87 17.00
CA GLU A 683 18.28 44.86 17.00
C GLU A 683 17.10 44.41 17.88
N ALA A 684 16.72 43.14 17.80
CA ALA A 684 15.66 42.55 18.61
C ALA A 684 16.01 42.53 20.10
N LEU A 685 17.27 42.21 20.45
CA LEU A 685 17.75 42.24 21.83
C LEU A 685 17.86 43.67 22.36
N ALA A 686 18.29 44.63 21.54
CA ALA A 686 18.26 46.05 21.90
C ALA A 686 16.82 46.55 22.14
N LYS A 687 15.85 46.06 21.35
CA LYS A 687 14.44 46.34 21.62
C LYS A 687 13.98 45.74 22.95
N ALA A 688 14.40 44.53 23.29
CA ALA A 688 14.11 43.93 24.60
C ALA A 688 14.60 44.83 25.74
N LYS A 689 15.80 45.41 25.60
CA LYS A 689 16.36 46.38 26.54
C LYS A 689 15.45 47.60 26.71
N SER A 690 14.96 48.19 25.61
CA SER A 690 14.03 49.34 25.64
C SER A 690 12.66 49.03 26.25
N LEU A 691 12.21 47.77 26.23
CA LEU A 691 10.94 47.37 26.81
C LEU A 691 11.00 47.24 28.35
N LEU A 692 12.20 47.17 28.91
CA LEU A 692 12.45 47.24 30.35
C LEU A 692 12.59 48.70 30.85
N GLY A 693 12.52 49.66 29.92
CA GLY A 693 12.24 51.08 30.12
C GLY A 693 13.29 52.02 29.55
#